data_AF-A0A9R1WMI0-F1
#
_entry.id   AF-A0A9R1WMI0-F1
#
_cell.length_a   1.000
_cell.length_b   1.000
_cell.length_c   1.000
_cell.angle_alpha   90.00
_cell.angle_beta   90.00
_cell.angle_gamma   90.00
#
_symmetry.space_group_name_H-M   'P 1'
#
loop_
_entity.id
_entity.type
_entity.pdbx_description
1 polymer ?
#
loop_
_entity_poly.entity_id
_entity_poly.type
_entity_poly.pdbx_seq_one_letter_code
_entity_poly.pdbx_strand_id
1 'polypeptide(L)'
;MEFKIRCRSNGNSRCAVFSRRKCWTELLLLQILLLLVFLDIIQAKYNDKELQWREPETGAENVASHSCIHDEIIEQRRKKPGNKVYSVTPQVYQAPDTSEPLHHTGRALLEIQKVSSLPKNAKQPIRIYLNYDAVGHSPARDCRKVGDIVKLGEPPAASNLGTPSCNPQNDPPIYGDCWYNCTSDDIAGEDKRHRLRRALGQTADWFRRALAVEPVRGNLRLSGYSACGQDGGVQLPREYVEEGVADADLVLLVTTRPTSGNTLAWAVACERDQWGRAIAGHVNVAPRHLTAEAETLLSATLIHEVMHVLGFDPHAFTHFRDERKRRRTQVTETVTDEKLGRTVTRVVLPRVVMHSRYHYGAFSENFTGLELEDGGGRGTSGSHWEKRLLMNEIMTGSVDTRSVVSKMTLALLEDSGWYEANYSMADHLDWGHNQGTEFLTSPCNLWNGPYHCNTTQLTGCTYNREAEGYCPIVNYSGDLPLWARYFPQPNKGGQSSLADYCTYFVAYSDGSCIDTNSAREPDRMLGEVRGSNSRCMSSSLVRNGFVRGSMTQGNGCYQRRCTNNTLEVAVDGIWRTCPEAGGPIQFPGFNGELICPAYHELCSINPILTSGQCPNSCNSNGDCIDGKCHCFIGFNGHDCSKRSCPTNCSGNGKCLKNGICECKNGYTGIDCSTAVCDEQCSLHGGVCDNGVCEFRCSDYAGYTCRNTSKVLESLSICKDVLINDAEGQHCAPSESSILQQLEEVVVMPNYHRLYPTGARKILNIFRGRNCDKAAKRLACWISIQKCEKDGDNRLRVCHSACQAYNLACGASLDCSDQTLFSDEGEGEGLCTGWGEEMESWF
;
A
#
# COMPACT_ATOMS: atom_id res chain seq x y z
N MET A 1 -55.06 58.83 -41.92
CA MET A 1 -53.73 58.35 -41.51
C MET A 1 -53.93 57.13 -40.60
N GLU A 2 -54.35 55.95 -41.07
CA GLU A 2 -53.85 55.15 -42.22
C GLU A 2 -52.40 54.74 -42.00
N PHE A 3 -51.99 53.47 -42.03
CA PHE A 3 -52.55 52.24 -42.64
C PHE A 3 -52.80 51.12 -41.59
N LYS A 4 -53.76 50.16 -41.66
CA LYS A 4 -54.03 49.06 -42.64
C LYS A 4 -52.84 48.08 -42.76
N ILE A 5 -52.86 46.75 -42.51
CA ILE A 5 -53.86 45.67 -42.21
C ILE A 5 -53.18 44.68 -41.21
N ARG A 6 -53.79 43.95 -40.24
CA ARG A 6 -55.17 43.67 -39.79
C ARG A 6 -55.88 42.34 -40.21
N CYS A 7 -55.21 41.18 -40.16
CA CYS A 7 -55.82 39.83 -40.12
C CYS A 7 -55.45 39.14 -38.79
N ARG A 8 -56.32 38.56 -37.95
CA ARG A 8 -57.72 38.11 -38.04
C ARG A 8 -57.93 36.93 -39.01
N SER A 9 -58.37 35.78 -38.45
CA SER A 9 -58.57 34.48 -39.12
C SER A 9 -57.25 33.80 -39.57
N ASN A 10 -57.14 32.48 -39.73
CA ASN A 10 -58.03 31.38 -39.33
C ASN A 10 -57.29 30.02 -39.33
N GLY A 11 -57.85 29.05 -38.61
CA GLY A 11 -57.86 27.61 -38.95
C GLY A 11 -56.61 26.92 -39.49
N ASN A 12 -55.90 26.23 -38.59
CA ASN A 12 -55.54 24.80 -38.69
C ASN A 12 -54.93 24.34 -37.34
N SER A 13 -54.93 23.06 -36.94
CA SER A 13 -55.66 21.87 -37.44
C SER A 13 -55.63 20.76 -36.37
N ARG A 14 -56.73 20.22 -35.83
CA ARG A 14 -58.17 20.55 -35.94
C ARG A 14 -58.81 20.35 -34.54
N CYS A 15 -59.56 21.32 -34.03
CA CYS A 15 -60.27 21.20 -32.74
C CYS A 15 -61.71 21.76 -32.80
N ALA A 16 -62.53 21.08 -33.59
CA ALA A 16 -63.97 20.83 -33.41
C ALA A 16 -64.22 19.54 -34.22
N VAL A 17 -64.98 18.55 -33.78
CA VAL A 17 -66.44 18.62 -33.52
C VAL A 17 -66.82 17.79 -32.28
N PHE A 18 -67.53 18.43 -31.35
CA PHE A 18 -68.47 17.89 -30.34
C PHE A 18 -68.30 16.46 -29.78
N SER A 19 -68.02 16.36 -28.47
CA SER A 19 -69.07 16.13 -27.43
C SER A 19 -68.56 15.41 -26.18
N ARG A 20 -69.04 15.85 -25.00
CA ARG A 20 -69.21 15.12 -23.73
C ARG A 20 -68.17 14.04 -23.33
N ARG A 21 -67.42 14.30 -22.24
CA ARG A 21 -67.32 13.43 -21.02
C ARG A 21 -66.27 13.95 -20.02
N LYS A 22 -66.69 14.24 -18.78
CA LYS A 22 -65.83 14.20 -17.58
C LYS A 22 -66.72 14.21 -16.33
N CYS A 23 -66.62 13.15 -15.50
CA CYS A 23 -66.89 13.07 -14.04
C CYS A 23 -67.25 11.61 -13.62
N TRP A 24 -66.38 10.63 -13.89
CA TRP A 24 -66.60 9.21 -13.48
C TRP A 24 -65.28 8.44 -13.19
N THR A 25 -64.13 9.13 -13.10
CA THR A 25 -62.79 8.49 -13.10
C THR A 25 -62.14 8.30 -11.72
N GLU A 26 -62.65 8.95 -10.67
CA GLU A 26 -62.08 8.90 -9.31
C GLU A 26 -62.42 7.59 -8.56
N LEU A 27 -63.44 6.83 -8.98
CA LEU A 27 -63.87 5.59 -8.30
C LEU A 27 -63.29 4.30 -8.88
N LEU A 28 -62.75 4.31 -10.10
CA LEU A 28 -62.24 3.07 -10.74
C LEU A 28 -60.83 2.69 -10.29
N LEU A 29 -60.00 3.68 -9.95
CA LEU A 29 -58.59 3.47 -9.56
C LEU A 29 -58.44 2.73 -8.22
N LEU A 30 -59.37 2.93 -7.28
CA LEU A 30 -59.33 2.28 -5.97
C LEU A 30 -59.70 0.79 -6.02
N GLN A 31 -60.50 0.35 -6.98
CA GLN A 31 -60.88 -1.07 -7.14
C GLN A 31 -59.82 -1.89 -7.88
N ILE A 32 -59.04 -1.29 -8.78
CA ILE A 32 -58.00 -1.99 -9.55
C ILE A 32 -56.78 -2.32 -8.67
N LEU A 33 -56.41 -1.44 -7.74
CA LEU A 33 -55.31 -1.66 -6.79
C LEU A 33 -55.56 -2.80 -5.78
N LEU A 34 -56.83 -3.14 -5.50
CA LEU A 34 -57.20 -4.25 -4.62
C LEU A 34 -57.26 -5.61 -5.34
N LEU A 35 -57.36 -5.63 -6.68
CA LEU A 35 -57.39 -6.86 -7.47
C LEU A 35 -55.99 -7.40 -7.83
N LEU A 36 -54.97 -6.55 -7.86
CA LEU A 36 -53.58 -6.94 -8.14
C LEU A 36 -52.83 -7.51 -6.92
N VAL A 37 -53.43 -7.49 -5.73
CA VAL A 37 -52.83 -8.00 -4.48
C VAL A 37 -53.24 -9.47 -4.20
N PHE A 38 -54.11 -10.06 -5.03
CA PHE A 38 -54.71 -11.39 -4.75
C PHE A 38 -54.46 -12.48 -5.80
N LEU A 39 -53.77 -12.18 -6.90
CA LEU A 39 -53.53 -13.11 -8.01
C LEU A 39 -52.11 -12.95 -8.58
N ASP A 40 -51.12 -13.53 -7.89
CA ASP A 40 -49.94 -14.15 -8.51
C ASP A 40 -49.21 -15.08 -7.51
N ILE A 41 -49.99 -15.97 -6.87
CA ILE A 41 -49.48 -17.24 -6.37
C ILE A 41 -50.26 -18.35 -7.08
N ILE A 42 -49.56 -19.40 -7.50
CA ILE A 42 -50.05 -20.65 -8.12
C ILE A 42 -50.38 -20.56 -9.62
N GLN A 43 -49.34 -20.76 -10.43
CA GLN A 43 -49.43 -21.75 -11.52
C GLN A 43 -48.48 -22.92 -11.20
N ALA A 44 -48.84 -24.15 -11.60
CA ALA A 44 -48.58 -25.33 -10.78
C ALA A 44 -47.51 -26.32 -11.29
N LYS A 45 -46.92 -27.03 -10.30
CA LYS A 45 -46.30 -28.37 -10.31
C LYS A 45 -46.04 -29.10 -11.64
N TYR A 46 -44.85 -29.70 -11.75
CA TYR A 46 -44.74 -31.15 -11.98
C TYR A 46 -43.55 -31.79 -11.23
N ASN A 47 -43.70 -33.08 -10.89
CA ASN A 47 -42.78 -33.99 -10.16
C ASN A 47 -41.66 -34.54 -11.11
N ASP A 48 -40.60 -35.28 -10.73
CA ASP A 48 -40.22 -36.01 -9.49
C ASP A 48 -38.72 -36.41 -9.48
N LYS A 49 -38.28 -37.07 -8.39
CA LYS A 49 -37.16 -38.04 -8.21
C LYS A 49 -35.73 -37.56 -7.93
N GLU A 50 -35.35 -37.85 -6.68
CA GLU A 50 -34.12 -38.50 -6.22
C GLU A 50 -33.07 -38.92 -7.29
N LEU A 51 -31.81 -38.57 -7.04
CA LEU A 51 -30.75 -39.58 -7.05
C LEU A 51 -29.75 -39.33 -5.91
N GLN A 52 -29.71 -40.29 -4.98
CA GLN A 52 -28.87 -40.30 -3.78
C GLN A 52 -27.50 -40.92 -4.11
N TRP A 53 -26.40 -40.18 -3.96
CA TRP A 53 -25.06 -40.77 -3.83
C TRP A 53 -24.23 -40.07 -2.75
N ARG A 54 -23.38 -40.87 -2.10
CA ARG A 54 -22.74 -40.61 -0.81
C ARG A 54 -21.42 -39.85 -0.97
N GLU A 55 -20.99 -39.23 0.12
CA GLU A 55 -19.57 -39.00 0.41
C GLU A 55 -18.77 -40.32 0.29
N PRO A 56 -17.48 -40.20 -0.01
CA PRO A 56 -16.53 -40.62 1.01
C PRO A 56 -15.60 -39.49 1.44
N GLU A 57 -15.42 -39.37 2.75
CA GLU A 57 -14.27 -38.72 3.36
C GLU A 57 -12.95 -39.28 2.81
N THR A 58 -11.94 -38.44 2.59
CA THR A 58 -10.53 -38.78 2.88
C THR A 58 -9.70 -37.50 2.92
N GLY A 59 -8.89 -37.35 3.97
CA GLY A 59 -8.19 -36.10 4.25
C GLY A 59 -7.03 -35.80 3.30
N ALA A 60 -6.79 -34.52 3.07
CA ALA A 60 -5.52 -33.97 2.61
C ALA A 60 -5.01 -33.02 3.71
N GLU A 61 -3.73 -33.14 4.07
CA GLU A 61 -3.13 -32.32 5.12
C GLU A 61 -2.98 -30.86 4.66
N ASN A 62 -3.41 -29.92 5.51
CA ASN A 62 -3.38 -28.50 5.20
C ASN A 62 -1.96 -27.94 5.25
N VAL A 63 -1.33 -27.74 4.08
CA VAL A 63 -0.21 -26.80 3.95
C VAL A 63 -0.79 -25.39 4.03
N ALA A 64 -0.64 -24.74 5.18
CA ALA A 64 -1.23 -23.44 5.46
C ALA A 64 -0.48 -22.29 4.76
N SER A 65 -0.87 -21.99 3.51
CA SER A 65 -0.53 -20.71 2.88
C SER A 65 -1.46 -19.61 3.41
N HIS A 66 -0.89 -18.59 4.05
CA HIS A 66 -1.64 -17.45 4.55
C HIS A 66 -1.95 -16.49 3.39
N SER A 67 -3.20 -16.51 2.93
CA SER A 67 -3.71 -15.56 1.93
C SER A 67 -3.94 -14.20 2.59
N CYS A 68 -3.23 -13.16 2.15
CA CYS A 68 -3.42 -11.79 2.62
C CYS A 68 -4.60 -11.16 1.85
N ILE A 69 -5.82 -11.37 2.35
CA ILE A 69 -7.04 -10.80 1.76
C ILE A 69 -7.08 -9.29 2.04
N HIS A 70 -6.55 -8.51 1.12
CA HIS A 70 -6.57 -7.04 1.14
C HIS A 70 -7.86 -6.46 0.53
N ASP A 71 -8.79 -7.34 0.15
CA ASP A 71 -9.67 -7.10 -0.99
C ASP A 71 -11.15 -6.89 -0.60
N GLU A 72 -11.57 -7.46 0.53
CA GLU A 72 -12.96 -7.46 1.02
C GLU A 72 -13.26 -6.37 2.08
N ILE A 73 -12.27 -5.53 2.44
CA ILE A 73 -12.31 -4.69 3.66
C ILE A 73 -12.58 -3.18 3.39
N ILE A 74 -12.98 -2.80 2.16
CA ILE A 74 -13.04 -1.38 1.70
C ILE A 74 -14.48 -0.78 1.76
N GLU A 75 -14.89 -0.24 2.94
CA GLU A 75 -16.06 0.67 3.23
C GLU A 75 -16.36 0.76 4.78
N GLN A 76 -15.34 0.81 5.64
CA GLN A 76 -15.36 0.20 6.99
C GLN A 76 -14.59 1.07 8.03
N ARG A 77 -15.19 1.80 8.99
CA ARG A 77 -16.48 1.64 9.74
C ARG A 77 -17.04 3.00 10.21
N ARG A 78 -18.34 3.03 10.53
CA ARG A 78 -19.17 4.22 10.83
C ARG A 78 -19.60 4.31 12.29
N LYS A 79 -19.63 5.55 12.83
CA LYS A 79 -19.97 6.00 14.22
C LYS A 79 -18.71 6.04 15.11
N LYS A 80 -18.27 7.17 15.70
CA LYS A 80 -18.89 8.21 16.59
C LYS A 80 -19.05 7.75 18.05
N PRO A 81 -18.95 8.63 19.09
CA PRO A 81 -18.80 10.09 19.06
C PRO A 81 -17.63 10.68 19.93
N GLY A 82 -17.40 12.00 19.86
CA GLY A 82 -16.74 12.80 20.92
C GLY A 82 -15.70 13.85 20.48
N ASN A 83 -15.63 15.02 21.14
CA ASN A 83 -14.57 16.03 20.94
C ASN A 83 -14.46 17.12 22.05
N LYS A 84 -13.28 17.73 22.21
CA LYS A 84 -12.96 18.95 23.04
C LYS A 84 -11.70 19.66 22.49
N VAL A 85 -11.71 20.97 22.20
CA VAL A 85 -10.66 21.67 21.40
C VAL A 85 -10.07 22.89 22.14
N TYR A 86 -8.77 23.21 21.94
CA TYR A 86 -8.12 24.42 22.46
C TYR A 86 -7.45 25.31 21.38
N SER A 87 -6.27 24.95 20.85
CA SER A 87 -5.46 25.81 19.93
C SER A 87 -4.28 25.09 19.26
N VAL A 88 -4.09 25.27 17.94
CA VAL A 88 -3.07 24.60 17.09
C VAL A 88 -1.90 25.55 16.74
N THR A 89 -0.69 25.03 16.46
CA THR A 89 0.48 25.82 15.95
C THR A 89 1.33 25.05 14.89
N PRO A 90 2.20 25.72 14.09
CA PRO A 90 2.87 25.17 12.88
C PRO A 90 3.90 24.02 13.02
N GLN A 91 4.52 23.65 11.89
CA GLN A 91 5.62 22.68 11.72
C GLN A 91 6.69 23.21 10.75
N VAL A 92 7.92 22.66 10.79
CA VAL A 92 9.06 23.08 9.96
C VAL A 92 9.92 21.87 9.53
N TYR A 93 10.68 21.99 8.43
CA TYR A 93 11.70 21.02 7.98
C TYR A 93 13.13 21.62 7.93
N GLN A 94 14.16 20.78 7.83
CA GLN A 94 15.57 21.13 8.13
C GLN A 94 16.29 21.98 7.05
N ALA A 95 15.82 23.21 6.80
CA ALA A 95 16.45 24.17 5.89
C ALA A 95 17.87 24.62 6.34
N PRO A 96 18.78 24.97 5.40
CA PRO A 96 20.16 25.37 5.70
C PRO A 96 20.24 26.80 6.26
N ASP A 97 20.47 26.94 7.58
CA ASP A 97 20.55 28.29 8.18
C ASP A 97 21.68 29.13 7.58
N THR A 98 21.33 30.35 7.14
CA THR A 98 22.27 31.46 6.97
C THR A 98 21.72 32.74 7.62
N SER A 99 22.57 33.39 8.43
CA SER A 99 22.39 34.69 9.11
C SER A 99 21.43 34.78 10.31
N GLU A 100 21.79 35.69 11.22
CA GLU A 100 21.34 35.80 12.62
C GLU A 100 19.99 36.55 12.77
N PRO A 101 19.24 36.31 13.86
CA PRO A 101 18.10 37.16 14.21
C PRO A 101 18.58 38.50 14.78
N LEU A 102 18.22 39.60 14.11
CA LEU A 102 18.36 40.93 14.67
C LEU A 102 17.47 41.08 15.92
N HIS A 103 18.12 41.40 17.04
CA HIS A 103 17.60 41.64 18.38
C HIS A 103 16.10 42.01 18.53
N HIS A 104 15.41 41.28 19.40
CA HIS A 104 14.74 41.91 20.55
C HIS A 104 14.96 41.09 21.84
N THR A 105 14.88 41.77 22.99
CA THR A 105 15.58 41.40 24.24
C THR A 105 14.81 40.47 25.18
N GLY A 106 15.48 39.43 25.73
CA GLY A 106 14.85 38.53 26.71
C GLY A 106 15.76 37.45 27.34
N ARG A 107 16.80 37.86 28.09
CA ARG A 107 17.63 37.07 29.05
C ARG A 107 17.77 35.54 28.85
N ALA A 108 18.97 35.12 28.45
CA ALA A 108 19.43 33.73 28.52
C ALA A 108 19.68 33.25 29.97
N LEU A 109 19.68 31.92 30.17
CA LEU A 109 20.63 31.19 31.04
C LEU A 109 20.44 29.66 30.94
N LEU A 110 21.31 28.99 30.16
CA LEU A 110 22.13 27.81 30.53
C LEU A 110 22.70 27.16 29.26
N GLU A 111 24.03 27.01 29.21
CA GLU A 111 24.76 26.46 28.06
C GLU A 111 24.66 24.92 27.99
N ILE A 112 24.60 24.38 26.77
CA ILE A 112 24.88 22.97 26.48
C ILE A 112 26.08 22.90 25.52
N GLN A 113 26.92 21.89 25.73
CA GLN A 113 28.24 21.77 25.12
C GLN A 113 28.23 21.61 23.59
N LYS A 114 29.30 22.11 22.95
CA LYS A 114 29.58 21.90 21.52
C LYS A 114 29.70 20.41 21.20
N VAL A 115 28.80 19.90 20.36
CA VAL A 115 29.01 18.68 19.58
C VAL A 115 29.38 19.07 18.15
N SER A 116 30.35 18.36 17.57
CA SER A 116 30.95 18.65 16.27
C SER A 116 29.94 18.56 15.12
N SER A 117 29.96 19.55 14.23
CA SER A 117 29.08 19.65 13.06
C SER A 117 29.36 18.56 12.01
N LEU A 118 28.43 17.61 11.88
CA LEU A 118 28.26 16.81 10.67
C LEU A 118 27.64 17.69 9.55
N PRO A 119 27.77 17.33 8.26
CA PRO A 119 27.27 18.13 7.14
C PRO A 119 25.75 18.36 7.21
N LYS A 120 25.24 19.57 6.86
CA LYS A 120 23.79 19.89 6.75
C LYS A 120 23.14 19.25 5.50
N ASN A 121 23.56 18.03 5.15
CA ASN A 121 23.39 17.45 3.82
C ASN A 121 23.20 15.92 3.87
N ALA A 122 22.78 15.37 5.02
CA ALA A 122 22.65 13.93 5.25
C ALA A 122 21.31 13.58 5.90
N LYS A 123 20.52 12.71 5.25
CA LYS A 123 19.33 12.10 5.84
C LYS A 123 19.72 11.36 7.14
N GLN A 124 18.81 11.31 8.10
CA GLN A 124 19.02 10.70 9.42
C GLN A 124 18.17 9.43 9.57
N PRO A 125 18.59 8.44 10.38
CA PRO A 125 17.78 7.26 10.69
C PRO A 125 16.32 7.60 11.04
N ILE A 126 15.35 6.94 10.40
CA ILE A 126 13.92 7.24 10.62
C ILE A 126 13.51 7.01 12.07
N ARG A 127 12.82 7.99 12.66
CA ARG A 127 12.27 7.90 14.02
C ARG A 127 10.79 7.53 13.98
N ILE A 128 10.47 6.29 14.33
CA ILE A 128 9.09 5.78 14.35
C ILE A 128 8.59 5.77 15.80
N TYR A 129 7.54 6.53 16.08
CA TYR A 129 6.86 6.54 17.38
C TYR A 129 5.70 5.54 17.38
N LEU A 130 5.65 4.67 18.39
CA LEU A 130 4.62 3.63 18.55
C LEU A 130 3.62 4.05 19.65
N ASN A 131 2.39 4.40 19.29
CA ASN A 131 1.32 4.68 20.24
C ASN A 131 0.49 3.40 20.50
N TYR A 132 0.30 3.05 21.78
CA TYR A 132 -0.46 1.87 22.20
C TYR A 132 -1.75 2.21 22.96
N ASP A 133 -2.18 3.47 23.00
CA ASP A 133 -3.26 3.94 23.89
C ASP A 133 -4.64 3.45 23.42
N ALA A 134 -4.75 3.06 22.15
CA ALA A 134 -5.96 2.47 21.58
C ALA A 134 -6.12 0.97 21.89
N VAL A 135 -5.08 0.28 22.40
CA VAL A 135 -5.06 -1.19 22.61
C VAL A 135 -6.01 -1.61 23.75
N GLY A 136 -7.17 -2.18 23.39
CA GLY A 136 -8.18 -2.64 24.35
C GLY A 136 -9.18 -1.55 24.77
N HIS A 137 -9.04 -0.33 24.24
CA HIS A 137 -9.81 0.84 24.64
C HIS A 137 -11.04 1.13 23.76
N SER A 138 -11.19 0.47 22.60
CA SER A 138 -12.36 0.56 21.71
C SER A 138 -13.50 -0.37 22.14
N PRO A 139 -14.57 0.11 22.81
CA PRO A 139 -15.58 -0.76 23.43
C PRO A 139 -16.45 -1.53 22.43
N ALA A 140 -16.45 -1.10 21.17
CA ALA A 140 -17.23 -1.73 20.10
C ALA A 140 -16.42 -2.80 19.33
N ARG A 141 -15.09 -2.83 19.46
CA ARG A 141 -14.19 -3.61 18.58
C ARG A 141 -13.20 -4.50 19.31
N ASP A 142 -12.76 -4.10 20.50
CA ASP A 142 -11.77 -4.87 21.25
C ASP A 142 -12.48 -5.89 22.14
N CYS A 143 -12.10 -7.16 22.01
CA CYS A 143 -12.57 -8.24 22.88
C CYS A 143 -12.06 -8.05 24.31
N ARG A 144 -12.97 -7.86 25.26
CA ARG A 144 -12.64 -7.69 26.70
C ARG A 144 -12.98 -8.93 27.51
N LYS A 145 -13.99 -9.69 27.08
CA LYS A 145 -14.47 -10.93 27.68
C LYS A 145 -14.87 -11.93 26.60
N VAL A 146 -14.82 -13.21 26.95
CA VAL A 146 -15.34 -14.28 26.09
C VAL A 146 -16.85 -14.12 25.96
N GLY A 147 -17.37 -14.20 24.74
CA GLY A 147 -18.79 -13.95 24.44
C GLY A 147 -19.14 -12.48 24.16
N ASP A 148 -18.18 -11.55 24.22
CA ASP A 148 -18.41 -10.19 23.72
C ASP A 148 -18.70 -10.24 22.21
N ILE A 149 -19.78 -9.58 21.76
CA ILE A 149 -20.08 -9.44 20.33
C ILE A 149 -19.50 -8.12 19.84
N VAL A 150 -18.37 -8.19 19.14
CA VAL A 150 -17.62 -7.03 18.65
C VAL A 150 -17.73 -6.86 17.14
N LYS A 151 -17.19 -5.74 16.68
CA LYS A 151 -17.30 -5.29 15.31
C LYS A 151 -16.05 -5.60 14.45
N LEU A 152 -16.20 -6.32 13.32
CA LEU A 152 -15.30 -6.32 12.13
C LEU A 152 -15.98 -5.64 10.92
N GLY A 153 -15.42 -4.67 10.19
CA GLY A 153 -16.03 -4.15 8.93
C GLY A 153 -17.02 -2.94 8.98
N GLU A 154 -18.19 -2.93 8.27
CA GLU A 154 -19.49 -2.11 8.31
C GLU A 154 -20.88 -2.78 8.56
N PRO A 155 -21.41 -3.11 9.76
CA PRO A 155 -22.50 -4.06 9.84
C PRO A 155 -23.80 -3.31 9.55
N PRO A 156 -24.57 -3.67 8.52
CA PRO A 156 -25.74 -2.92 8.10
C PRO A 156 -26.58 -2.52 9.32
N ALA A 157 -26.85 -1.22 9.51
CA ALA A 157 -27.36 -0.72 10.80
C ALA A 157 -28.77 -1.25 11.17
N ALA A 158 -29.44 -1.91 10.21
CA ALA A 158 -30.69 -2.66 10.39
C ALA A 158 -30.49 -4.14 10.81
N SER A 159 -29.24 -4.57 11.06
CA SER A 159 -28.93 -5.90 11.61
C SER A 159 -29.53 -6.05 13.01
N ASN A 160 -30.27 -7.13 13.23
CA ASN A 160 -30.54 -7.61 14.58
C ASN A 160 -29.18 -7.92 15.26
N LEU A 161 -29.10 -7.77 16.59
CA LEU A 161 -27.87 -8.04 17.35
C LEU A 161 -27.30 -9.42 16.98
N GLY A 162 -26.13 -9.42 16.31
CA GLY A 162 -25.40 -10.64 15.96
C GLY A 162 -25.67 -11.24 14.57
N THR A 163 -26.46 -10.62 13.68
CA THR A 163 -26.70 -11.15 12.31
C THR A 163 -26.44 -10.10 11.21
N PRO A 164 -25.51 -10.31 10.26
CA PRO A 164 -24.71 -11.53 10.06
C PRO A 164 -23.60 -11.69 11.11
N SER A 165 -23.47 -12.91 11.63
CA SER A 165 -22.33 -13.33 12.43
C SER A 165 -21.20 -13.77 11.51
N CYS A 166 -19.96 -13.45 11.86
CA CYS A 166 -18.78 -13.94 11.13
C CYS A 166 -18.69 -15.48 11.23
N ASN A 167 -19.18 -16.19 10.20
CA ASN A 167 -19.07 -17.64 10.13
C ASN A 167 -18.27 -18.04 8.86
N PRO A 168 -16.98 -18.39 8.99
CA PRO A 168 -16.16 -18.86 7.87
C PRO A 168 -16.52 -20.28 7.40
N GLN A 169 -17.45 -20.98 8.08
CA GLN A 169 -17.94 -22.31 7.71
C GLN A 169 -19.37 -22.30 7.12
N ASN A 170 -20.01 -21.14 6.98
CA ASN A 170 -21.27 -21.04 6.23
C ASN A 170 -20.98 -21.12 4.72
N ASP A 171 -22.01 -21.44 3.92
CA ASP A 171 -21.97 -21.37 2.46
C ASP A 171 -23.05 -20.37 1.96
N PRO A 172 -22.67 -19.24 1.33
CA PRO A 172 -21.30 -18.77 1.15
C PRO A 172 -20.66 -18.33 2.48
N PRO A 173 -19.33 -18.46 2.63
CA PRO A 173 -18.62 -17.99 3.81
C PRO A 173 -18.74 -16.47 3.91
N ILE A 174 -19.14 -15.97 5.09
CA ILE A 174 -19.34 -14.54 5.30
C ILE A 174 -18.01 -13.90 5.69
N TYR A 175 -17.22 -13.54 4.67
CA TYR A 175 -16.13 -12.59 4.78
C TYR A 175 -16.70 -11.16 4.65
N GLY A 176 -16.21 -10.20 5.44
CA GLY A 176 -16.67 -8.80 5.41
C GLY A 176 -17.32 -8.27 6.70
N ASP A 177 -18.56 -7.77 6.60
CA ASP A 177 -19.16 -6.68 7.42
C ASP A 177 -19.34 -6.91 8.94
N CYS A 178 -19.02 -8.10 9.41
CA CYS A 178 -19.86 -8.86 10.33
C CYS A 178 -19.72 -8.53 11.83
N TRP A 179 -20.61 -9.17 12.60
CA TRP A 179 -20.54 -9.26 14.06
C TRP A 179 -19.70 -10.48 14.47
N TYR A 180 -18.62 -10.26 15.22
CA TYR A 180 -17.69 -11.29 15.65
C TYR A 180 -17.88 -11.65 17.13
N ASN A 181 -17.88 -12.95 17.44
CA ASN A 181 -18.03 -13.45 18.80
C ASN A 181 -16.65 -13.75 19.43
N CYS A 182 -16.26 -12.98 20.43
CA CYS A 182 -14.94 -13.03 21.04
C CYS A 182 -14.64 -14.36 21.75
N THR A 183 -13.53 -15.01 21.37
CA THR A 183 -12.96 -16.16 22.08
C THR A 183 -11.97 -15.72 23.17
N SER A 184 -11.41 -16.68 23.92
CA SER A 184 -10.27 -16.41 24.83
C SER A 184 -9.03 -15.92 24.07
N ASP A 185 -8.86 -16.35 22.82
CA ASP A 185 -7.67 -16.04 22.03
C ASP A 185 -7.71 -14.61 21.46
N ASP A 186 -8.89 -14.01 21.37
CA ASP A 186 -9.07 -12.63 20.93
C ASP A 186 -8.86 -11.60 22.06
N ILE A 187 -8.67 -12.03 23.31
CA ILE A 187 -8.47 -11.12 24.45
C ILE A 187 -6.98 -10.76 24.57
N ALA A 188 -6.66 -9.47 24.41
CA ALA A 188 -5.32 -8.93 24.59
C ALA A 188 -4.94 -8.81 26.08
N GLY A 189 -4.58 -9.94 26.70
CA GLY A 189 -3.99 -10.03 28.05
C GLY A 189 -2.56 -9.45 28.13
N GLU A 190 -1.98 -9.45 29.33
CA GLU A 190 -0.67 -8.83 29.59
C GLU A 190 0.48 -9.43 28.76
N ASP A 191 0.58 -10.76 28.70
CA ASP A 191 1.58 -11.48 27.88
C ASP A 191 1.47 -11.11 26.39
N LYS A 192 0.25 -11.11 25.82
CA LYS A 192 0.01 -10.70 24.43
C LYS A 192 0.40 -9.23 24.18
N ARG A 193 0.10 -8.32 25.11
CA ARG A 193 0.54 -6.91 25.02
C ARG A 193 2.06 -6.77 25.09
N HIS A 194 2.73 -7.61 25.87
CA HIS A 194 4.20 -7.63 25.94
C HIS A 194 4.80 -8.14 24.62
N ARG A 195 4.28 -9.24 24.06
CA ARG A 195 4.68 -9.76 22.73
C ARG A 195 4.50 -8.72 21.62
N LEU A 196 3.35 -8.07 21.58
CA LEU A 196 3.05 -6.98 20.63
C LEU A 196 4.07 -5.84 20.72
N ARG A 197 4.36 -5.36 21.94
CA ARG A 197 5.34 -4.29 22.18
C ARG A 197 6.75 -4.70 21.74
N ARG A 198 7.15 -5.94 22.02
CA ARG A 198 8.45 -6.49 21.60
C ARG A 198 8.55 -6.58 20.08
N ALA A 199 7.56 -7.17 19.42
CA ALA A 199 7.54 -7.37 17.97
C ALA A 199 7.55 -6.03 17.21
N LEU A 200 6.62 -5.11 17.51
CA LEU A 200 6.59 -3.79 16.87
C LEU A 200 7.82 -2.93 17.18
N GLY A 201 8.40 -3.06 18.38
CA GLY A 201 9.67 -2.42 18.72
C GLY A 201 10.82 -2.92 17.83
N GLN A 202 10.91 -4.24 17.61
CA GLN A 202 11.88 -4.84 16.70
C GLN A 202 11.65 -4.41 15.24
N THR A 203 10.39 -4.33 14.79
CA THR A 203 10.03 -3.80 13.46
C THR A 203 10.50 -2.34 13.30
N ALA A 204 10.20 -1.47 14.26
CA ALA A 204 10.65 -0.07 14.24
C ALA A 204 12.20 0.05 14.24
N ASP A 205 12.90 -0.78 15.02
CA ASP A 205 14.36 -0.84 15.04
C ASP A 205 14.99 -1.45 13.78
N TRP A 206 14.24 -2.24 13.03
CA TRP A 206 14.64 -2.70 11.71
C TRP A 206 14.58 -1.54 10.70
N PHE A 207 13.44 -0.84 10.61
CA PHE A 207 13.29 0.32 9.71
C PHE A 207 14.25 1.46 10.04
N ARG A 208 14.49 1.74 11.32
CA ARG A 208 15.48 2.72 11.79
C ARG A 208 16.91 2.44 11.27
N ARG A 209 17.26 1.19 10.99
CA ARG A 209 18.56 0.78 10.41
C ARG A 209 18.54 0.64 8.89
N ALA A 210 17.36 0.38 8.31
CA ALA A 210 17.17 0.19 6.88
C ALA A 210 16.94 1.51 6.11
N LEU A 211 16.35 2.54 6.73
CA LEU A 211 15.93 3.77 6.07
C LEU A 211 16.41 5.03 6.80
N ALA A 212 16.93 5.98 6.03
CA ALA A 212 17.16 7.35 6.47
C ALA A 212 16.16 8.33 5.81
N VAL A 213 15.76 9.38 6.53
CA VAL A 213 14.80 10.41 6.11
C VAL A 213 15.38 11.81 6.25
N GLU A 214 14.76 12.78 5.57
CA GLU A 214 14.86 14.17 6.02
C GLU A 214 14.02 14.32 7.31
N PRO A 215 14.64 14.69 8.45
CA PRO A 215 13.96 14.70 9.74
C PRO A 215 13.04 15.91 9.88
N VAL A 216 11.93 15.71 10.60
CA VAL A 216 11.04 16.79 11.05
C VAL A 216 11.79 17.71 12.03
N ARG A 217 11.69 19.04 11.87
CA ARG A 217 12.24 20.01 12.85
C ARG A 217 11.22 20.24 13.97
N GLY A 218 11.65 20.01 15.21
CA GLY A 218 10.77 20.12 16.37
C GLY A 218 9.83 18.92 16.47
N ASN A 219 8.61 19.15 16.95
CA ASN A 219 7.63 18.10 17.16
C ASN A 219 6.80 17.85 15.90
N LEU A 220 6.65 16.58 15.53
CA LEU A 220 5.77 16.15 14.44
C LEU A 220 4.31 16.33 14.84
N ARG A 221 3.54 17.04 14.02
CA ARG A 221 2.13 17.37 14.26
C ARG A 221 1.25 16.82 13.15
N LEU A 222 0.05 16.42 13.53
CA LEU A 222 -0.93 15.79 12.63
C LEU A 222 -2.06 16.78 12.32
N SER A 223 -2.78 16.58 11.21
CA SER A 223 -3.79 17.55 10.68
C SER A 223 -4.83 17.99 11.72
N GLY A 224 -5.17 17.11 12.66
CA GLY A 224 -6.21 17.31 13.67
C GLY A 224 -7.64 17.37 13.11
N TYR A 225 -7.80 17.04 11.83
CA TYR A 225 -8.98 16.33 11.37
C TYR A 225 -8.96 14.89 11.94
N SER A 226 -10.02 14.13 11.68
CA SER A 226 -10.04 12.66 11.69
C SER A 226 -9.97 11.89 13.03
N ALA A 227 -10.30 10.60 12.92
CA ALA A 227 -9.58 9.52 13.56
C ALA A 227 -8.74 8.83 12.47
N CYS A 228 -7.49 8.46 12.77
CA CYS A 228 -6.54 7.96 11.77
C CYS A 228 -6.76 6.46 11.49
N GLY A 229 -6.80 6.11 10.20
CA GLY A 229 -6.76 4.73 9.70
C GLY A 229 -8.09 3.98 9.66
N GLN A 230 -8.01 2.70 9.33
CA GLN A 230 -9.17 1.84 9.01
C GLN A 230 -9.93 1.31 10.24
N ASP A 231 -11.07 0.67 10.00
CA ASP A 231 -11.91 0.02 11.02
C ASP A 231 -12.45 1.04 12.06
N GLY A 232 -12.88 2.22 11.59
CA GLY A 232 -13.29 3.32 12.46
C GLY A 232 -12.12 4.05 13.14
N GLY A 233 -10.88 3.72 12.73
CA GLY A 233 -9.65 4.43 13.06
C GLY A 233 -9.23 4.36 14.52
N VAL A 234 -8.24 5.18 14.83
CA VAL A 234 -7.81 5.55 16.18
C VAL A 234 -7.98 7.06 16.32
N GLN A 235 -8.76 7.49 17.32
CA GLN A 235 -8.93 8.91 17.59
C GLN A 235 -7.59 9.52 18.00
N LEU A 236 -7.11 10.51 17.23
CA LEU A 236 -5.85 11.18 17.53
C LEU A 236 -5.94 11.91 18.88
N PRO A 237 -5.02 11.67 19.83
CA PRO A 237 -4.82 12.54 20.98
C PRO A 237 -4.43 13.91 20.43
N ARG A 238 -5.15 14.98 20.78
CA ARG A 238 -4.80 16.30 20.24
C ARG A 238 -3.64 17.00 20.94
N GLU A 239 -3.02 16.36 21.93
CA GLU A 239 -1.60 16.58 22.22
C GLU A 239 -0.76 16.46 20.93
N TYR A 240 -1.03 15.50 20.05
CA TYR A 240 -0.31 15.31 18.77
C TYR A 240 -0.62 16.37 17.71
N VAL A 241 -1.59 17.25 17.96
CA VAL A 241 -2.03 18.31 17.05
C VAL A 241 -1.63 19.68 17.59
N GLU A 242 -1.75 19.86 18.90
CA GLU A 242 -1.65 21.15 19.59
C GLU A 242 -0.26 21.32 20.25
N GLU A 243 0.46 20.22 20.54
CA GLU A 243 1.88 20.19 20.95
C GLU A 243 2.80 19.43 19.98
N GLY A 244 2.33 18.31 19.41
CA GLY A 244 3.07 17.41 18.53
C GLY A 244 3.90 16.35 19.25
N VAL A 245 4.21 15.27 18.55
CA VAL A 245 5.08 14.18 19.03
C VAL A 245 6.55 14.60 18.87
N ALA A 246 7.28 14.71 19.98
CA ALA A 246 8.72 14.96 19.96
C ALA A 246 9.49 13.75 19.40
N ASP A 247 10.63 14.04 18.75
CA ASP A 247 11.55 13.03 18.22
C ASP A 247 10.93 11.94 17.33
N ALA A 248 9.94 12.32 16.51
CA ALA A 248 9.27 11.44 15.56
C ALA A 248 9.31 11.99 14.12
N ASP A 249 9.41 11.08 13.15
CA ASP A 249 9.20 11.34 11.71
C ASP A 249 7.98 10.58 11.17
N LEU A 250 7.54 9.52 11.87
CA LEU A 250 6.33 8.74 11.60
C LEU A 250 5.68 8.32 12.93
N VAL A 251 4.36 8.45 13.03
CA VAL A 251 3.56 7.94 14.16
C VAL A 251 2.76 6.72 13.73
N LEU A 252 3.00 5.56 14.35
CA LEU A 252 2.16 4.37 14.17
C LEU A 252 1.22 4.22 15.38
N LEU A 253 -0.08 4.28 15.11
CA LEU A 253 -1.13 4.01 16.07
C LEU A 253 -1.42 2.51 16.07
N VAL A 254 -1.37 1.86 17.23
CA VAL A 254 -1.45 0.39 17.35
C VAL A 254 -2.79 -0.02 17.94
N THR A 255 -3.45 -0.99 17.31
CA THR A 255 -4.65 -1.66 17.85
C THR A 255 -4.51 -3.19 17.86
N THR A 256 -5.38 -3.85 18.63
CA THR A 256 -5.41 -5.32 18.77
C THR A 256 -6.83 -5.85 18.65
N ARG A 257 -7.42 -5.63 17.49
CA ARG A 257 -8.79 -6.03 17.13
C ARG A 257 -8.74 -7.41 16.48
N PRO A 258 -9.77 -8.26 16.68
CA PRO A 258 -9.88 -9.52 15.95
C PRO A 258 -9.89 -9.29 14.43
N THR A 259 -9.59 -10.34 13.68
CA THR A 259 -9.60 -10.39 12.21
C THR A 259 -10.39 -11.61 11.74
N SER A 260 -10.84 -11.57 10.49
CA SER A 260 -11.46 -12.73 9.81
C SER A 260 -10.42 -13.59 9.11
N GLY A 261 -10.67 -14.89 9.03
CA GLY A 261 -9.80 -15.83 8.30
C GLY A 261 -8.39 -15.94 8.92
N ASN A 262 -7.38 -15.88 8.06
CA ASN A 262 -5.97 -16.11 8.38
C ASN A 262 -5.13 -14.82 8.51
N THR A 263 -5.76 -13.65 8.51
CA THR A 263 -5.07 -12.34 8.55
C THR A 263 -4.44 -12.07 9.92
N LEU A 264 -3.10 -12.05 9.98
CA LEU A 264 -2.35 -11.82 11.23
C LEU A 264 -2.35 -10.36 11.69
N ALA A 265 -2.17 -9.44 10.74
CA ALA A 265 -2.13 -8.01 10.94
C ALA A 265 -2.66 -7.29 9.69
N TRP A 266 -2.82 -5.98 9.79
CA TRP A 266 -2.97 -5.08 8.63
C TRP A 266 -2.45 -3.68 9.01
N ALA A 267 -1.99 -2.88 8.04
CA ALA A 267 -1.71 -1.47 8.26
C ALA A 267 -2.06 -0.55 7.08
N VAL A 268 -2.26 0.73 7.39
CA VAL A 268 -2.59 1.76 6.39
C VAL A 268 -2.02 3.13 6.77
N ALA A 269 -1.49 3.88 5.79
CA ALA A 269 -1.14 5.29 5.96
C ALA A 269 -2.40 6.16 6.06
N CYS A 270 -2.44 7.12 6.99
CA CYS A 270 -3.62 7.96 7.23
C CYS A 270 -3.35 9.46 7.07
N GLU A 271 -2.12 9.92 7.30
CA GLU A 271 -1.71 11.32 7.23
C GLU A 271 -0.39 11.40 6.45
N ARG A 272 -0.26 12.43 5.60
CA ARG A 272 0.92 12.68 4.76
C ARG A 272 1.42 14.12 4.97
N ASP A 273 2.72 14.35 4.79
CA ASP A 273 3.28 15.71 4.74
C ASP A 273 3.09 16.38 3.37
N GLN A 274 3.48 17.65 3.24
CA GLN A 274 3.42 18.39 1.96
C GLN A 274 4.21 17.77 0.80
N TRP A 275 5.11 16.82 1.07
CA TRP A 275 5.84 16.08 0.04
C TRP A 275 5.16 14.74 -0.29
N GLY A 276 4.04 14.42 0.36
CA GLY A 276 3.22 13.23 0.18
C GLY A 276 3.73 11.99 0.95
N ARG A 277 4.80 12.14 1.75
CA ARG A 277 5.35 11.07 2.59
C ARG A 277 4.41 10.83 3.77
N ALA A 278 4.16 9.57 4.12
CA ALA A 278 3.37 9.23 5.30
C ALA A 278 4.03 9.73 6.60
N ILE A 279 3.26 10.40 7.44
CA ILE A 279 3.65 10.89 8.78
C ILE A 279 2.82 10.29 9.91
N ALA A 280 1.66 9.70 9.61
CA ALA A 280 1.00 8.77 10.51
C ALA A 280 0.37 7.59 9.77
N GLY A 281 0.31 6.45 10.45
CA GLY A 281 -0.37 5.24 10.01
C GLY A 281 -1.02 4.50 11.17
N HIS A 282 -1.91 3.57 10.84
CA HIS A 282 -2.61 2.70 11.79
C HIS A 282 -2.22 1.25 11.50
N VAL A 283 -1.74 0.54 12.53
CA VAL A 283 -1.39 -0.89 12.49
C VAL A 283 -2.31 -1.64 13.44
N ASN A 284 -2.96 -2.70 12.96
CA ASN A 284 -3.73 -3.62 13.79
C ASN A 284 -3.07 -5.00 13.80
N VAL A 285 -3.01 -5.64 14.97
CA VAL A 285 -2.49 -7.01 15.11
C VAL A 285 -3.51 -7.89 15.83
N ALA A 286 -3.92 -8.98 15.19
CA ALA A 286 -4.94 -9.87 15.71
C ALA A 286 -4.47 -10.60 16.98
N PRO A 287 -5.18 -10.47 18.13
CA PRO A 287 -4.71 -11.01 19.41
C PRO A 287 -4.47 -12.53 19.43
N ARG A 288 -5.17 -13.28 18.57
CA ARG A 288 -5.03 -14.73 18.43
C ARG A 288 -3.68 -15.17 17.89
N HIS A 289 -3.01 -14.32 17.10
CA HIS A 289 -1.72 -14.61 16.46
C HIS A 289 -0.52 -14.13 17.28
N LEU A 290 -0.76 -13.51 18.44
CA LEU A 290 0.27 -13.12 19.42
C LEU A 290 0.69 -14.31 20.31
N THR A 291 1.15 -15.42 19.70
CA THR A 291 1.65 -16.61 20.43
C THR A 291 3.19 -16.64 20.47
N ALA A 292 3.79 -17.72 20.99
CA ALA A 292 5.25 -17.90 20.99
C ALA A 292 5.75 -18.51 19.67
N GLU A 293 4.96 -19.40 19.09
CA GLU A 293 5.26 -20.18 17.89
C GLU A 293 5.23 -19.30 16.63
N ALA A 294 4.43 -18.22 16.66
CA ALA A 294 4.25 -17.31 15.54
C ALA A 294 5.26 -16.14 15.47
N GLU A 295 6.27 -16.06 16.36
CA GLU A 295 7.14 -14.87 16.49
C GLU A 295 7.86 -14.48 15.18
N THR A 296 8.32 -15.46 14.39
CA THR A 296 9.00 -15.23 13.09
C THR A 296 8.04 -14.74 12.01
N LEU A 297 6.92 -15.44 11.82
CA LEU A 297 5.88 -15.09 10.85
C LEU A 297 5.29 -13.71 11.16
N LEU A 298 4.96 -13.44 12.44
CA LEU A 298 4.49 -12.14 12.90
C LEU A 298 5.51 -11.03 12.61
N SER A 299 6.81 -11.28 12.82
CA SER A 299 7.85 -10.29 12.54
C SER A 299 7.92 -9.96 11.04
N ALA A 300 7.80 -10.97 10.16
CA ALA A 300 7.75 -10.76 8.72
C ALA A 300 6.49 -10.00 8.30
N THR A 301 5.30 -10.40 8.78
CA THR A 301 4.05 -9.67 8.50
C THR A 301 4.13 -8.22 8.99
N LEU A 302 4.66 -7.94 10.18
CA LEU A 302 4.76 -6.55 10.66
C LEU A 302 5.69 -5.68 9.81
N ILE A 303 6.75 -6.25 9.20
CA ILE A 303 7.59 -5.52 8.24
C ILE A 303 6.81 -5.25 6.95
N HIS A 304 6.10 -6.25 6.41
CA HIS A 304 5.21 -6.12 5.25
C HIS A 304 4.17 -5.00 5.44
N GLU A 305 3.40 -5.04 6.53
CA GLU A 305 2.38 -4.03 6.84
C GLU A 305 2.95 -2.61 6.92
N VAL A 306 4.11 -2.44 7.59
CA VAL A 306 4.73 -1.12 7.74
C VAL A 306 5.33 -0.63 6.41
N MET A 307 5.69 -1.51 5.47
CA MET A 307 6.09 -1.08 4.11
C MET A 307 4.93 -0.46 3.33
N HIS A 308 3.70 -0.96 3.47
CA HIS A 308 2.51 -0.29 2.91
C HIS A 308 2.35 1.12 3.49
N VAL A 309 2.50 1.28 4.82
CA VAL A 309 2.45 2.60 5.46
C VAL A 309 3.54 3.54 4.93
N LEU A 310 4.77 3.04 4.76
CA LEU A 310 5.91 3.85 4.35
C LEU A 310 5.84 4.30 2.88
N GLY A 311 5.24 3.51 1.99
CA GLY A 311 5.04 3.92 0.59
C GLY A 311 4.78 2.82 -0.42
N PHE A 312 4.71 1.54 -0.04
CA PHE A 312 4.38 0.44 -0.96
C PHE A 312 2.85 0.33 -1.14
N ASP A 313 2.25 1.30 -1.84
CA ASP A 313 0.80 1.41 -2.01
C ASP A 313 0.49 2.20 -3.31
N PRO A 314 -0.47 1.77 -4.15
CA PRO A 314 -0.83 2.47 -5.39
C PRO A 314 -1.20 3.94 -5.19
N HIS A 315 -1.81 4.29 -4.05
CA HIS A 315 -2.11 5.68 -3.73
C HIS A 315 -0.84 6.44 -3.31
N ALA A 316 0.08 5.84 -2.55
CA ALA A 316 1.40 6.40 -2.27
C ALA A 316 2.22 6.66 -3.55
N PHE A 317 2.15 5.79 -4.55
CA PHE A 317 2.89 5.92 -5.81
C PHE A 317 2.59 7.25 -6.54
N THR A 318 1.36 7.78 -6.46
CA THR A 318 0.99 9.06 -7.09
C THR A 318 1.72 10.28 -6.48
N HIS A 319 2.31 10.10 -5.30
CA HIS A 319 3.03 11.13 -4.55
C HIS A 319 4.56 10.97 -4.62
N PHE A 320 5.09 9.93 -5.28
CA PHE A 320 6.54 9.71 -5.39
C PHE A 320 7.23 10.85 -6.14
N ARG A 321 8.49 11.11 -5.78
CA ARG A 321 9.25 12.27 -6.27
C ARG A 321 10.56 11.89 -6.93
N ASP A 322 10.95 12.68 -7.92
CA ASP A 322 12.27 12.59 -8.54
C ASP A 322 13.37 13.16 -7.61
N GLU A 323 14.62 13.02 -8.01
CA GLU A 323 15.79 13.55 -7.29
C GLU A 323 15.79 15.09 -7.18
N ARG A 324 14.93 15.76 -7.95
CA ARG A 324 14.67 17.21 -7.86
C ARG A 324 13.53 17.54 -6.88
N LYS A 325 12.89 16.55 -6.25
CA LYS A 325 11.68 16.66 -5.42
C LYS A 325 10.41 17.08 -6.15
N ARG A 326 10.34 16.95 -7.48
CA ARG A 326 9.11 17.15 -8.25
C ARG A 326 8.31 15.86 -8.28
N ARG A 327 6.98 15.92 -8.37
CA ARG A 327 6.13 14.73 -8.50
C ARG A 327 6.53 13.92 -9.75
N ARG A 328 6.73 12.60 -9.63
CA ARG A 328 7.04 11.72 -10.77
C ARG A 328 5.82 11.63 -11.67
N THR A 329 6.01 11.82 -12.98
CA THR A 329 4.93 11.70 -13.98
C THR A 329 4.55 10.25 -14.29
N GLN A 330 5.48 9.32 -14.04
CA GLN A 330 5.32 7.89 -14.27
C GLN A 330 6.09 7.14 -13.18
N VAL A 331 5.40 6.19 -12.56
CA VAL A 331 5.92 5.32 -11.48
C VAL A 331 5.61 3.87 -11.84
N THR A 332 4.37 3.64 -12.24
CA THR A 332 3.91 2.41 -12.88
C THR A 332 3.60 2.64 -14.36
N GLU A 333 3.79 1.61 -15.17
CA GLU A 333 3.35 1.54 -16.57
C GLU A 333 2.52 0.28 -16.77
N THR A 334 1.32 0.42 -17.34
CA THR A 334 0.42 -0.71 -17.62
C THR A 334 0.43 -1.00 -19.11
N VAL A 335 0.82 -2.22 -19.50
CA VAL A 335 1.03 -2.63 -20.90
C VAL A 335 0.38 -3.99 -21.13
N THR A 336 -0.26 -4.18 -22.28
CA THR A 336 -0.66 -5.51 -22.74
C THR A 336 0.57 -6.24 -23.27
N ASP A 337 1.03 -7.24 -22.53
CA ASP A 337 2.21 -8.01 -22.90
C ASP A 337 1.81 -9.13 -23.88
N GLU A 338 2.35 -9.09 -25.09
CA GLU A 338 2.04 -10.05 -26.15
C GLU A 338 2.61 -11.46 -25.87
N LYS A 339 3.70 -11.58 -25.10
CA LYS A 339 4.30 -12.88 -24.77
C LYS A 339 3.55 -13.57 -23.65
N LEU A 340 3.13 -12.81 -22.63
CA LEU A 340 2.32 -13.33 -21.53
C LEU A 340 0.83 -13.45 -21.92
N GLY A 341 0.36 -12.70 -22.92
CA GLY A 341 -1.04 -12.73 -23.36
C GLY A 341 -2.02 -12.07 -22.38
N ARG A 342 -1.52 -11.18 -21.52
CA ARG A 342 -2.29 -10.47 -20.49
C ARG A 342 -1.82 -9.02 -20.32
N THR A 343 -2.61 -8.19 -19.66
CA THR A 343 -2.20 -6.84 -19.26
C THR A 343 -1.44 -6.90 -17.94
N VAL A 344 -0.22 -6.39 -17.92
CA VAL A 344 0.65 -6.34 -16.74
C VAL A 344 0.92 -4.89 -16.33
N THR A 345 1.12 -4.65 -15.04
CA THR A 345 1.56 -3.34 -14.53
C THR A 345 2.97 -3.45 -13.97
N ARG A 346 3.87 -2.58 -14.44
CA ARG A 346 5.31 -2.61 -14.12
C ARG A 346 5.72 -1.35 -13.38
N VAL A 347 6.48 -1.48 -12.30
CA VAL A 347 7.19 -0.36 -11.67
C VAL A 347 8.42 -0.02 -12.53
N VAL A 348 8.44 1.19 -13.06
CA VAL A 348 9.49 1.71 -13.98
C VAL A 348 10.46 2.68 -13.28
N LEU A 349 10.59 2.53 -11.95
CA LEU A 349 11.44 3.39 -11.12
C LEU A 349 12.94 3.07 -11.30
N PRO A 350 13.85 4.07 -11.33
CA PRO A 350 15.23 3.87 -11.80
C PRO A 350 16.06 2.85 -10.99
N ARG A 351 16.00 2.89 -9.65
CA ARG A 351 16.73 1.95 -8.79
C ARG A 351 16.04 0.61 -8.73
N VAL A 352 14.71 0.56 -8.78
CA VAL A 352 13.95 -0.70 -8.90
C VAL A 352 14.38 -1.47 -10.15
N VAL A 353 14.42 -0.80 -11.31
CA VAL A 353 14.89 -1.38 -12.58
C VAL A 353 16.36 -1.80 -12.48
N MET A 354 17.24 -0.92 -12.00
CA MET A 354 18.67 -1.21 -11.81
C MET A 354 18.90 -2.45 -10.92
N HIS A 355 18.28 -2.51 -9.73
CA HIS A 355 18.44 -3.64 -8.81
C HIS A 355 17.85 -4.93 -9.37
N SER A 356 16.74 -4.85 -10.10
CA SER A 356 16.17 -6.00 -10.82
C SER A 356 17.14 -6.51 -11.88
N ARG A 357 17.71 -5.63 -12.72
CA ARG A 357 18.71 -6.01 -13.75
C ARG A 357 19.90 -6.75 -13.14
N TYR A 358 20.43 -6.28 -12.02
CA TYR A 358 21.51 -6.98 -11.30
C TYR A 358 21.07 -8.31 -10.67
N HIS A 359 19.85 -8.39 -10.14
CA HIS A 359 19.31 -9.63 -9.55
C HIS A 359 19.11 -10.72 -10.59
N TYR A 360 18.39 -10.42 -11.69
CA TYR A 360 18.11 -11.40 -12.74
C TYR A 360 19.28 -11.60 -13.72
N GLY A 361 20.30 -10.73 -13.71
CA GLY A 361 21.33 -10.70 -14.77
C GLY A 361 20.80 -10.20 -16.12
N ALA A 362 19.74 -9.38 -16.09
CA ALA A 362 18.91 -9.02 -17.25
C ALA A 362 19.28 -7.64 -17.84
N PHE A 363 20.55 -7.43 -18.22
CA PHE A 363 21.08 -6.11 -18.64
C PHE A 363 20.61 -5.58 -20.01
N SER A 364 19.55 -6.14 -20.62
CA SER A 364 19.05 -5.78 -21.95
C SER A 364 18.02 -4.65 -21.91
N GLU A 365 17.98 -3.76 -22.92
CA GLU A 365 16.92 -2.74 -23.08
C GLU A 365 15.48 -3.30 -23.03
N ASN A 366 15.29 -4.58 -23.36
CA ASN A 366 13.98 -5.24 -23.36
C ASN A 366 13.32 -5.36 -21.96
N PHE A 367 14.06 -5.14 -20.88
CA PHE A 367 13.50 -5.12 -19.52
C PHE A 367 13.27 -3.67 -19.04
N THR A 368 12.00 -3.25 -19.01
CA THR A 368 11.61 -1.85 -18.74
C THR A 368 11.13 -1.60 -17.30
N GLY A 369 10.69 -2.63 -16.57
CA GLY A 369 10.13 -2.48 -15.23
C GLY A 369 9.78 -3.81 -14.56
N LEU A 370 9.72 -3.81 -13.23
CA LEU A 370 9.39 -5.00 -12.41
C LEU A 370 7.88 -5.11 -12.20
N GLU A 371 7.30 -6.29 -12.40
CA GLU A 371 5.85 -6.47 -12.40
C GLU A 371 5.24 -6.43 -10.98
N LEU A 372 4.12 -5.73 -10.86
CA LEU A 372 3.22 -5.76 -9.72
C LEU A 372 2.18 -6.86 -9.95
N GLU A 373 1.72 -7.43 -8.85
CA GLU A 373 0.64 -8.42 -8.79
C GLU A 373 -0.62 -7.91 -9.52
N ASP A 374 -1.20 -8.75 -10.37
CA ASP A 374 -2.49 -8.50 -11.04
C ASP A 374 -3.60 -9.47 -10.58
N GLY A 375 -3.26 -10.45 -9.73
CA GLY A 375 -4.15 -11.38 -9.06
C GLY A 375 -4.64 -10.94 -7.68
N GLY A 376 -5.30 -11.87 -6.98
CA GLY A 376 -5.89 -11.67 -5.66
C GLY A 376 -7.18 -10.84 -5.71
N GLY A 377 -7.05 -9.52 -5.89
CA GLY A 377 -8.16 -8.56 -5.84
C GLY A 377 -7.70 -7.10 -5.79
N ARG A 378 -8.55 -6.19 -5.29
CA ARG A 378 -8.29 -4.73 -5.32
C ARG A 378 -7.17 -4.23 -4.39
N GLY A 379 -6.91 -4.92 -3.29
CA GLY A 379 -5.84 -4.55 -2.36
C GLY A 379 -4.59 -5.42 -2.51
N THR A 380 -4.74 -6.62 -3.08
CA THR A 380 -3.61 -7.47 -3.44
C THR A 380 -2.96 -6.98 -4.73
N SER A 381 -3.74 -6.77 -5.79
CA SER A 381 -3.23 -6.26 -7.06
C SER A 381 -2.71 -4.82 -6.93
N GLY A 382 -1.58 -4.52 -7.59
CA GLY A 382 -0.94 -3.20 -7.61
C GLY A 382 -0.22 -2.81 -6.32
N SER A 383 -0.61 -3.35 -5.16
CA SER A 383 0.03 -3.10 -3.87
C SER A 383 1.14 -4.10 -3.52
N HIS A 384 1.39 -5.09 -4.38
CA HIS A 384 2.36 -6.17 -4.16
C HIS A 384 3.20 -6.42 -5.40
N TRP A 385 4.39 -7.00 -5.21
CA TRP A 385 5.15 -7.59 -6.30
C TRP A 385 4.49 -8.87 -6.81
N GLU A 386 4.57 -9.07 -8.13
CA GLU A 386 4.19 -10.29 -8.83
C GLU A 386 4.85 -11.53 -8.20
N LYS A 387 4.07 -12.43 -7.59
CA LYS A 387 4.63 -13.59 -6.87
C LYS A 387 5.29 -14.59 -7.83
N ARG A 388 4.89 -14.68 -9.11
CA ARG A 388 5.64 -15.44 -10.13
C ARG A 388 7.11 -15.01 -10.18
N LEU A 389 7.38 -13.70 -10.13
CA LEU A 389 8.72 -13.16 -10.32
C LEU A 389 9.55 -13.07 -9.04
N LEU A 390 8.94 -12.84 -7.87
CA LEU A 390 9.66 -12.67 -6.60
C LEU A 390 9.40 -13.73 -5.51
N MET A 391 8.39 -14.58 -5.67
CA MET A 391 8.08 -15.76 -4.85
C MET A 391 8.05 -15.56 -3.32
N ASN A 392 9.20 -15.68 -2.64
CA ASN A 392 9.32 -15.54 -1.18
C ASN A 392 9.75 -14.14 -0.74
N GLU A 393 9.74 -13.15 -1.63
CA GLU A 393 9.94 -11.75 -1.24
C GLU A 393 8.76 -11.24 -0.40
N ILE A 394 9.09 -10.44 0.61
CA ILE A 394 8.17 -10.04 1.68
C ILE A 394 6.94 -9.25 1.19
N MET A 395 7.05 -8.50 0.10
CA MET A 395 5.96 -7.69 -0.50
C MET A 395 5.24 -8.40 -1.66
N THR A 396 5.32 -9.73 -1.75
CA THR A 396 4.36 -10.50 -2.57
C THR A 396 3.02 -10.64 -1.84
N GLY A 397 1.91 -10.93 -2.55
CA GLY A 397 0.56 -11.03 -1.96
C GLY A 397 0.32 -12.18 -0.95
N SER A 398 1.37 -12.83 -0.46
CA SER A 398 1.33 -13.86 0.59
C SER A 398 2.69 -14.01 1.26
N VAL A 399 2.69 -13.90 2.60
CA VAL A 399 3.91 -14.01 3.43
C VAL A 399 4.33 -15.48 3.57
N ASP A 400 5.64 -15.74 3.43
CA ASP A 400 6.23 -17.07 3.60
C ASP A 400 6.95 -17.17 4.96
N THR A 401 7.06 -18.38 5.49
CA THR A 401 7.90 -18.73 6.64
C THR A 401 9.37 -18.31 6.48
N ARG A 402 9.85 -18.17 5.24
CA ARG A 402 11.18 -17.64 4.89
C ARG A 402 11.08 -16.41 3.98
N SER A 403 10.23 -15.45 4.34
CA SER A 403 10.17 -14.17 3.63
C SER A 403 11.49 -13.40 3.70
N VAL A 404 11.88 -12.79 2.58
CA VAL A 404 13.12 -12.00 2.44
C VAL A 404 12.82 -10.56 2.03
N VAL A 405 13.57 -9.59 2.55
CA VAL A 405 13.50 -8.19 2.10
C VAL A 405 14.50 -7.95 0.98
N SER A 406 14.02 -7.83 -0.25
CA SER A 406 14.89 -7.63 -1.42
C SER A 406 15.43 -6.20 -1.52
N LYS A 407 16.52 -6.06 -2.29
CA LYS A 407 17.00 -4.74 -2.74
C LYS A 407 15.97 -4.00 -3.59
N MET A 408 15.09 -4.70 -4.31
CA MET A 408 14.04 -4.10 -5.14
C MET A 408 12.98 -3.37 -4.30
N THR A 409 12.56 -3.96 -3.18
CA THR A 409 11.63 -3.32 -2.23
C THR A 409 12.26 -2.11 -1.53
N LEU A 410 13.50 -2.23 -1.07
CA LEU A 410 14.23 -1.07 -0.52
C LEU A 410 14.45 0.04 -1.57
N ALA A 411 14.70 -0.33 -2.83
CA ALA A 411 14.86 0.60 -3.93
C ALA A 411 13.57 1.35 -4.28
N LEU A 412 12.40 0.70 -4.18
CA LEU A 412 11.11 1.36 -4.36
C LEU A 412 10.90 2.44 -3.29
N LEU A 413 11.26 2.16 -2.04
CA LEU A 413 11.21 3.14 -0.96
C LEU A 413 12.22 4.28 -1.19
N GLU A 414 13.43 4.04 -1.70
CA GLU A 414 14.36 5.13 -2.05
C GLU A 414 13.85 5.96 -3.24
N ASP A 415 13.35 5.33 -4.30
CA ASP A 415 12.85 5.99 -5.50
C ASP A 415 11.56 6.80 -5.28
N SER A 416 10.87 6.61 -4.14
CA SER A 416 9.83 7.53 -3.65
C SER A 416 10.34 8.97 -3.45
N GLY A 417 11.66 9.14 -3.30
CA GLY A 417 12.32 10.40 -2.95
C GLY A 417 12.32 10.70 -1.45
N TRP A 418 11.48 10.02 -0.66
CA TRP A 418 11.32 10.24 0.77
C TRP A 418 12.48 9.65 1.59
N TYR A 419 12.88 8.42 1.29
CA TYR A 419 13.89 7.68 2.05
C TYR A 419 15.26 7.65 1.33
N GLU A 420 16.29 7.20 2.02
CA GLU A 420 17.58 6.73 1.49
C GLU A 420 17.79 5.34 2.09
N ALA A 421 18.00 4.33 1.23
CA ALA A 421 17.94 2.94 1.67
C ALA A 421 19.33 2.37 1.95
N ASN A 422 19.46 1.71 3.09
CA ASN A 422 20.65 0.96 3.45
C ASN A 422 20.59 -0.45 2.83
N TYR A 423 21.01 -0.60 1.57
CA TYR A 423 21.02 -1.88 0.85
C TYR A 423 21.89 -2.99 1.50
N SER A 424 22.67 -2.71 2.54
CA SER A 424 23.34 -3.76 3.33
C SER A 424 22.40 -4.49 4.29
N MET A 425 21.19 -3.96 4.51
CA MET A 425 20.11 -4.58 5.28
C MET A 425 19.18 -5.46 4.42
N ALA A 426 19.37 -5.47 3.10
CA ALA A 426 18.62 -6.34 2.20
C ALA A 426 19.13 -7.78 2.27
N ASP A 427 18.19 -8.72 2.30
CA ASP A 427 18.45 -10.14 2.21
C ASP A 427 18.84 -10.54 0.78
N HIS A 428 19.42 -11.74 0.64
CA HIS A 428 19.61 -12.36 -0.66
C HIS A 428 18.33 -13.08 -1.08
N LEU A 429 17.74 -12.68 -2.21
CA LEU A 429 16.68 -13.43 -2.86
C LEU A 429 17.33 -14.45 -3.81
N ASP A 430 17.10 -15.74 -3.58
CA ASP A 430 17.59 -16.81 -4.47
C ASP A 430 16.71 -16.95 -5.73
N TRP A 431 15.42 -16.61 -5.63
CA TRP A 431 14.43 -16.85 -6.69
C TRP A 431 14.66 -15.95 -7.90
N GLY A 432 14.79 -16.54 -9.10
CA GLY A 432 15.04 -15.82 -10.35
C GLY A 432 16.48 -15.27 -10.48
N HIS A 433 17.35 -15.45 -9.49
CA HIS A 433 18.70 -14.89 -9.50
C HIS A 433 19.51 -15.43 -10.69
N ASN A 434 20.11 -14.52 -11.47
CA ASN A 434 20.85 -14.78 -12.72
C ASN A 434 20.12 -15.61 -13.79
N GLN A 435 18.78 -15.66 -13.81
CA GLN A 435 18.02 -16.42 -14.83
C GLN A 435 17.84 -15.68 -16.18
N GLY A 436 18.29 -14.43 -16.28
CA GLY A 436 18.25 -13.61 -17.50
C GLY A 436 16.88 -13.05 -17.85
N THR A 437 16.83 -12.28 -18.95
CA THR A 437 15.63 -11.56 -19.41
C THR A 437 14.47 -12.47 -19.82
N GLU A 438 14.74 -13.74 -20.15
CA GLU A 438 13.69 -14.71 -20.51
C GLU A 438 12.86 -15.10 -19.28
N PHE A 439 13.45 -15.19 -18.08
CA PHE A 439 12.70 -15.44 -16.85
C PHE A 439 11.62 -14.37 -16.59
N LEU A 440 11.96 -13.12 -16.90
CA LEU A 440 11.11 -11.95 -16.70
C LEU A 440 10.01 -11.82 -17.78
N THR A 441 10.34 -12.13 -19.03
CA THR A 441 9.47 -11.80 -20.19
C THR A 441 8.79 -12.99 -20.84
N SER A 442 9.12 -14.23 -20.46
CA SER A 442 8.50 -15.43 -21.02
C SER A 442 7.53 -16.08 -20.02
N PRO A 443 6.43 -16.69 -20.50
CA PRO A 443 5.58 -17.57 -19.71
C PRO A 443 6.38 -18.66 -18.98
N CYS A 444 5.99 -18.97 -17.74
CA CYS A 444 6.79 -19.82 -16.84
C CYS A 444 6.92 -21.30 -17.29
N ASN A 445 6.05 -21.77 -18.19
CA ASN A 445 6.20 -23.08 -18.82
C ASN A 445 7.38 -23.17 -19.81
N LEU A 446 8.02 -22.04 -20.12
CA LEU A 446 9.26 -21.95 -20.91
C LEU A 446 10.50 -21.80 -20.02
N TRP A 447 10.35 -21.71 -18.69
CA TRP A 447 11.48 -21.62 -17.77
C TRP A 447 12.22 -22.96 -17.65
N ASN A 448 13.48 -22.86 -17.25
CA ASN A 448 14.42 -23.99 -17.19
C ASN A 448 14.71 -24.43 -15.74
N GLY A 449 15.14 -25.68 -15.60
CA GLY A 449 15.63 -26.21 -14.33
C GLY A 449 14.56 -26.24 -13.23
N PRO A 450 14.89 -25.84 -11.98
CA PRO A 450 14.00 -26.03 -10.83
C PRO A 450 12.81 -25.05 -10.77
N TYR A 451 12.81 -24.02 -11.63
CA TYR A 451 11.74 -23.01 -11.70
C TYR A 451 10.49 -23.50 -12.46
N HIS A 452 10.57 -24.65 -13.14
CA HIS A 452 9.44 -25.23 -13.86
C HIS A 452 9.39 -26.75 -13.73
N CYS A 453 8.19 -27.31 -13.58
CA CYS A 453 7.94 -28.75 -13.55
C CYS A 453 6.60 -29.09 -14.21
N ASN A 454 6.49 -30.22 -14.90
CA ASN A 454 5.31 -30.54 -15.74
C ASN A 454 4.65 -31.89 -15.41
N THR A 455 5.10 -32.60 -14.37
CA THR A 455 4.53 -33.89 -13.97
C THR A 455 4.66 -34.12 -12.47
N THR A 456 3.63 -34.70 -11.86
CA THR A 456 3.62 -35.13 -10.45
C THR A 456 4.43 -36.41 -10.20
N GLN A 457 4.86 -37.10 -11.25
CA GLN A 457 5.59 -38.37 -11.15
C GLN A 457 7.11 -38.19 -10.93
N LEU A 458 7.64 -36.99 -11.16
CA LEU A 458 9.05 -36.68 -10.98
C LEU A 458 9.26 -35.87 -9.70
N THR A 459 10.21 -36.31 -8.89
CA THR A 459 10.80 -35.48 -7.84
C THR A 459 11.85 -34.56 -8.45
N GLY A 460 12.09 -33.41 -7.82
CA GLY A 460 13.14 -32.48 -8.20
C GLY A 460 13.90 -31.97 -6.99
N CYS A 461 14.71 -30.94 -7.24
CA CYS A 461 15.29 -30.11 -6.20
C CYS A 461 14.60 -28.75 -6.20
N THR A 462 14.47 -28.12 -5.04
CA THR A 462 14.05 -26.72 -4.95
C THR A 462 15.04 -25.81 -5.69
N TYR A 463 14.60 -24.60 -6.05
CA TYR A 463 15.40 -23.61 -6.79
C TYR A 463 16.73 -23.26 -6.10
N ASN A 464 16.72 -23.09 -4.77
CA ASN A 464 17.91 -22.88 -3.94
C ASN A 464 18.68 -24.18 -3.60
N ARG A 465 18.21 -25.33 -4.10
CA ARG A 465 18.73 -26.68 -3.85
C ARG A 465 18.82 -27.06 -2.36
N GLU A 466 18.07 -26.41 -1.47
CA GLU A 466 18.11 -26.70 -0.03
C GLU A 466 17.27 -27.91 0.37
N ALA A 467 16.34 -28.34 -0.48
CA ALA A 467 15.49 -29.51 -0.23
C ALA A 467 15.25 -30.31 -1.52
N GLU A 468 14.96 -31.60 -1.33
CA GLU A 468 14.20 -32.39 -2.28
C GLU A 468 12.75 -31.89 -2.34
N GLY A 469 12.16 -31.94 -3.52
CA GLY A 469 10.83 -31.39 -3.76
C GLY A 469 10.00 -32.17 -4.76
N TYR A 470 8.74 -31.76 -4.85
CA TYR A 470 7.73 -32.30 -5.76
C TYR A 470 7.09 -31.19 -6.59
N CYS A 471 6.37 -31.58 -7.63
CA CYS A 471 5.62 -30.68 -8.49
C CYS A 471 4.14 -30.64 -8.07
N PRO A 472 3.65 -29.59 -7.38
CA PRO A 472 2.24 -29.46 -7.03
C PRO A 472 1.41 -29.04 -8.25
N ILE A 473 0.78 -30.02 -8.90
CA ILE A 473 -0.16 -29.79 -10.02
C ILE A 473 -1.58 -30.04 -9.52
N VAL A 474 -2.46 -29.06 -9.69
CA VAL A 474 -3.84 -29.05 -9.20
C VAL A 474 -4.80 -29.12 -10.39
N ASN A 475 -5.92 -29.85 -10.23
CA ASN A 475 -7.05 -29.80 -11.15
C ASN A 475 -8.10 -28.82 -10.58
N TYR A 476 -8.42 -27.78 -11.32
CA TYR A 476 -9.46 -26.80 -10.98
C TYR A 476 -10.84 -27.28 -11.45
N SER A 477 -11.89 -26.81 -10.78
CA SER A 477 -13.29 -27.12 -11.12
C SER A 477 -13.75 -26.45 -12.42
N GLY A 478 -13.11 -25.35 -12.80
CA GLY A 478 -13.30 -24.65 -14.06
C GLY A 478 -11.99 -24.49 -14.84
N ASP A 479 -12.15 -24.08 -16.09
CA ASP A 479 -11.06 -23.71 -17.00
C ASP A 479 -10.25 -22.51 -16.46
N LEU A 480 -8.92 -22.58 -16.54
CA LEU A 480 -8.04 -21.44 -16.25
C LEU A 480 -8.12 -20.35 -17.34
N PRO A 481 -7.71 -19.10 -17.05
CA PRO A 481 -7.53 -18.06 -18.07
C PRO A 481 -6.59 -18.53 -19.20
N LEU A 482 -6.83 -18.10 -20.45
CA LEU A 482 -6.07 -18.58 -21.61
C LEU A 482 -4.54 -18.40 -21.45
N TRP A 483 -4.10 -17.31 -20.84
CA TRP A 483 -2.69 -17.00 -20.55
C TRP A 483 -2.06 -17.88 -19.46
N ALA A 484 -2.86 -18.53 -18.62
CA ALA A 484 -2.43 -19.42 -17.53
C ALA A 484 -2.52 -20.92 -17.89
N ARG A 485 -2.90 -21.28 -19.14
CA ARG A 485 -3.06 -22.67 -19.59
C ARG A 485 -1.73 -23.27 -20.03
N TYR A 486 -0.92 -23.68 -19.06
CA TYR A 486 0.38 -24.31 -19.31
C TYR A 486 0.31 -25.81 -19.67
N PHE A 487 -0.85 -26.44 -19.44
CA PHE A 487 -1.06 -27.87 -19.63
C PHE A 487 -2.03 -28.18 -20.77
N PRO A 488 -1.98 -29.38 -21.38
CA PRO A 488 -2.95 -29.81 -22.39
C PRO A 488 -4.39 -29.86 -21.88
N GLN A 489 -4.58 -30.00 -20.56
CA GLN A 489 -5.90 -29.87 -19.92
C GLN A 489 -6.10 -28.42 -19.47
N PRO A 490 -7.19 -27.74 -19.89
CA PRO A 490 -7.38 -26.31 -19.65
C PRO A 490 -7.67 -25.94 -18.18
N ASN A 491 -7.99 -26.93 -17.34
CA ASN A 491 -8.24 -26.78 -15.91
C ASN A 491 -7.06 -27.25 -15.03
N LYS A 492 -5.85 -27.38 -15.58
CA LYS A 492 -4.65 -27.76 -14.83
C LYS A 492 -3.65 -26.62 -14.73
N GLY A 493 -3.10 -26.46 -13.53
CA GLY A 493 -2.03 -25.50 -13.24
C GLY A 493 -1.38 -25.79 -11.88
N GLY A 494 -0.50 -24.89 -11.46
CA GLY A 494 0.09 -24.88 -10.12
C GLY A 494 -0.87 -24.36 -9.08
N GLN A 495 -0.57 -24.62 -7.81
CA GLN A 495 -1.48 -24.38 -6.68
C GLN A 495 -1.77 -22.89 -6.39
N SER A 496 -0.84 -21.98 -6.70
CA SER A 496 -0.92 -20.56 -6.35
C SER A 496 -1.39 -19.71 -7.52
N SER A 497 -2.58 -19.09 -7.39
CA SER A 497 -3.11 -18.12 -8.36
C SER A 497 -2.26 -16.85 -8.46
N LEU A 498 -1.70 -16.37 -7.34
CA LEU A 498 -0.76 -15.23 -7.29
C LEU A 498 0.57 -15.52 -7.98
N ALA A 499 0.91 -16.80 -8.20
CA ALA A 499 2.10 -17.19 -8.94
C ALA A 499 1.72 -17.61 -10.37
N ASP A 500 0.70 -16.98 -10.94
CA ASP A 500 0.15 -17.23 -12.28
C ASP A 500 -0.25 -18.69 -12.58
N TYR A 501 -0.52 -19.51 -11.56
CA TYR A 501 -0.68 -20.96 -11.71
C TYR A 501 0.58 -21.65 -12.30
N CYS A 502 1.76 -21.04 -12.13
CA CYS A 502 3.04 -21.64 -12.48
C CYS A 502 3.35 -22.86 -11.61
N THR A 503 3.97 -23.86 -12.22
CA THR A 503 4.33 -25.14 -11.59
C THR A 503 5.83 -25.22 -11.44
N TYR A 504 6.32 -25.23 -10.20
CA TYR A 504 7.73 -25.25 -9.81
C TYR A 504 7.95 -26.25 -8.67
N PHE A 505 9.20 -26.62 -8.38
CA PHE A 505 9.46 -27.60 -7.31
C PHE A 505 9.33 -26.97 -5.92
N VAL A 506 8.38 -27.49 -5.14
CA VAL A 506 8.15 -27.15 -3.73
C VAL A 506 8.81 -28.21 -2.84
N ALA A 507 9.43 -27.79 -1.73
CA ALA A 507 10.07 -28.69 -0.78
C ALA A 507 9.07 -29.69 -0.19
N TYR A 508 9.48 -30.94 0.00
CA TYR A 508 8.78 -31.83 0.94
C TYR A 508 8.98 -31.32 2.38
N SER A 509 8.00 -31.56 3.25
CA SER A 509 8.08 -31.25 4.68
C SER A 509 9.25 -31.97 5.38
N ASP A 510 9.59 -33.17 4.92
CA ASP A 510 10.75 -33.97 5.37
C ASP A 510 11.95 -33.94 4.39
N GLY A 511 11.87 -33.14 3.32
CA GLY A 511 12.83 -33.14 2.20
C GLY A 511 14.09 -32.29 2.41
N SER A 512 14.24 -31.66 3.57
CA SER A 512 15.36 -30.74 3.85
C SER A 512 16.72 -31.44 3.66
N CYS A 513 17.63 -30.85 2.88
CA CYS A 513 19.02 -31.30 2.83
C CYS A 513 19.87 -30.64 3.94
N ILE A 514 19.46 -29.46 4.42
CA ILE A 514 20.29 -28.57 5.24
C ILE A 514 20.09 -28.73 6.76
N ASP A 515 18.91 -29.18 7.19
CA ASP A 515 18.56 -29.37 8.60
C ASP A 515 18.41 -30.85 8.91
N THR A 516 19.17 -31.35 9.89
CA THR A 516 19.14 -32.76 10.30
C THR A 516 17.94 -33.13 11.15
N ASN A 517 17.17 -32.15 11.65
CA ASN A 517 16.05 -32.39 12.57
C ASN A 517 14.70 -32.49 11.85
N SER A 518 14.49 -31.71 10.79
CA SER A 518 13.30 -31.80 9.93
C SER A 518 13.42 -32.83 8.82
N ALA A 519 14.62 -33.33 8.52
CA ALA A 519 14.84 -34.18 7.35
C ALA A 519 14.66 -35.68 7.57
N ARG A 520 14.23 -36.36 6.52
CA ARG A 520 14.26 -37.81 6.37
C ARG A 520 15.69 -38.37 6.51
N GLU A 521 15.80 -39.58 7.09
CA GLU A 521 17.10 -40.27 7.25
C GLU A 521 17.83 -40.46 5.91
N PRO A 522 19.15 -40.19 5.83
CA PRO A 522 19.90 -40.33 4.57
C PRO A 522 20.03 -41.76 4.04
N ASP A 523 19.74 -41.94 2.74
CA ASP A 523 19.87 -43.24 2.09
C ASP A 523 21.35 -43.58 1.80
N ARG A 524 21.90 -44.47 2.63
CA ARG A 524 23.27 -44.99 2.51
C ARG A 524 23.51 -45.84 1.25
N MET A 525 22.45 -46.31 0.58
CA MET A 525 22.54 -47.01 -0.70
C MET A 525 22.72 -46.04 -1.87
N LEU A 526 22.22 -44.80 -1.75
CA LEU A 526 22.43 -43.71 -2.71
C LEU A 526 23.67 -42.85 -2.36
N GLY A 527 24.19 -42.98 -1.13
CA GLY A 527 25.40 -42.30 -0.66
C GLY A 527 25.14 -40.89 -0.13
N GLU A 528 23.90 -40.61 0.26
CA GLU A 528 23.45 -39.31 0.74
C GLU A 528 24.03 -38.91 2.10
N VAL A 529 24.14 -37.59 2.31
CA VAL A 529 24.48 -36.98 3.60
C VAL A 529 23.69 -35.67 3.75
N ARG A 530 23.07 -35.45 4.90
CA ARG A 530 22.32 -34.21 5.23
C ARG A 530 23.03 -33.39 6.31
N GLY A 531 22.76 -32.09 6.33
CA GLY A 531 23.40 -31.09 7.20
C GLY A 531 23.66 -29.78 6.45
N SER A 532 24.08 -28.73 7.15
CA SER A 532 24.10 -27.34 6.63
C SER A 532 24.84 -27.12 5.30
N ASN A 533 25.88 -27.91 5.04
CA ASN A 533 26.66 -27.88 3.80
C ASN A 533 26.16 -28.82 2.69
N SER A 534 25.04 -29.53 2.89
CA SER A 534 24.44 -30.38 1.87
C SER A 534 23.46 -29.62 0.99
N ARG A 535 23.34 -30.06 -0.27
CA ARG A 535 22.37 -29.54 -1.24
C ARG A 535 21.79 -30.68 -2.08
N CYS A 536 20.58 -30.47 -2.57
CA CYS A 536 19.88 -31.39 -3.45
C CYS A 536 20.49 -31.37 -4.86
N MET A 537 20.78 -32.55 -5.39
CA MET A 537 21.29 -32.75 -6.74
C MET A 537 20.59 -33.93 -7.41
N SER A 538 20.42 -33.87 -8.72
CA SER A 538 19.86 -35.00 -9.48
C SER A 538 20.88 -36.13 -9.50
N SER A 539 20.43 -37.35 -9.19
CA SER A 539 21.29 -38.51 -8.96
C SER A 539 20.64 -39.80 -9.45
N SER A 540 21.44 -40.59 -10.15
CA SER A 540 21.17 -42.00 -10.47
C SER A 540 22.08 -42.96 -9.68
N LEU A 541 22.84 -42.45 -8.70
CA LEU A 541 23.80 -43.23 -7.93
C LEU A 541 23.13 -44.35 -7.15
N VAL A 542 23.65 -45.57 -7.28
CA VAL A 542 23.26 -46.75 -6.48
C VAL A 542 24.51 -47.54 -6.13
N ARG A 543 24.73 -47.84 -4.85
CA ARG A 543 25.90 -48.58 -4.37
C ARG A 543 26.01 -49.95 -5.06
N ASN A 544 27.23 -50.31 -5.46
CA ASN A 544 27.50 -51.55 -6.17
C ASN A 544 27.01 -52.78 -5.39
N GLY A 545 26.30 -53.69 -6.08
CA GLY A 545 25.64 -54.85 -5.47
C GLY A 545 24.16 -54.64 -5.14
N PHE A 546 23.66 -53.41 -5.21
CA PHE A 546 22.24 -53.08 -5.07
C PHE A 546 21.63 -52.69 -6.42
N VAL A 547 20.34 -52.98 -6.61
CA VAL A 547 19.57 -52.63 -7.81
C VAL A 547 18.37 -51.80 -7.38
N ARG A 548 18.25 -50.58 -7.90
CA ARG A 548 17.07 -49.72 -7.65
C ARG A 548 15.89 -50.26 -8.46
N GLY A 549 14.77 -50.52 -7.80
CA GLY A 549 13.57 -51.11 -8.43
C GLY A 549 12.92 -50.24 -9.52
N SER A 550 13.26 -48.96 -9.58
CA SER A 550 12.97 -48.06 -10.70
C SER A 550 14.27 -47.40 -11.17
N MET A 551 14.54 -47.43 -12.48
CA MET A 551 15.71 -46.80 -13.11
C MET A 551 15.52 -45.29 -13.40
N THR A 552 14.41 -44.69 -12.98
CA THR A 552 14.20 -43.25 -13.10
C THR A 552 15.26 -42.49 -12.30
N GLN A 553 15.85 -41.45 -12.91
CA GLN A 553 16.68 -40.47 -12.21
C GLN A 553 15.93 -39.99 -10.96
N GLY A 554 16.60 -40.01 -9.82
CA GLY A 554 16.09 -39.43 -8.59
C GLY A 554 16.82 -38.13 -8.28
N ASN A 555 16.61 -37.67 -7.06
CA ASN A 555 17.45 -36.65 -6.45
C ASN A 555 18.06 -37.24 -5.18
N GLY A 556 18.91 -36.46 -4.52
CA GLY A 556 19.33 -36.75 -3.17
C GLY A 556 20.17 -35.62 -2.60
N CYS A 557 20.41 -35.69 -1.30
CA CYS A 557 21.17 -34.69 -0.56
C CYS A 557 22.66 -35.07 -0.48
N TYR A 558 23.54 -34.21 -1.01
CA TYR A 558 24.98 -34.45 -1.04
C TYR A 558 25.74 -33.24 -0.49
N GLN A 559 26.83 -33.49 0.25
CA GLN A 559 27.66 -32.42 0.83
C GLN A 559 28.43 -31.68 -0.27
N ARG A 560 28.45 -30.34 -0.21
CA ARG A 560 29.18 -29.47 -1.14
C ARG A 560 30.16 -28.55 -0.43
N ARG A 561 31.33 -28.33 -1.02
CA ARG A 561 32.29 -27.29 -0.62
C ARG A 561 32.78 -26.51 -1.83
N CYS A 562 33.15 -25.26 -1.60
CA CYS A 562 33.65 -24.34 -2.62
C CYS A 562 35.13 -24.06 -2.30
N THR A 563 36.03 -24.47 -3.18
CA THR A 563 37.49 -24.42 -2.95
C THR A 563 38.20 -23.95 -4.22
N ASN A 564 39.01 -22.88 -4.13
CA ASN A 564 39.81 -22.37 -5.24
C ASN A 564 39.03 -22.18 -6.57
N ASN A 565 37.86 -21.54 -6.51
CA ASN A 565 36.92 -21.37 -7.65
C ASN A 565 36.43 -22.70 -8.28
N THR A 566 36.46 -23.80 -7.54
CA THR A 566 35.85 -25.08 -7.95
C THR A 566 34.79 -25.53 -6.95
N LEU A 567 33.76 -26.21 -7.45
CA LEU A 567 32.72 -26.87 -6.67
C LEU A 567 33.16 -28.31 -6.48
N GLU A 568 33.23 -28.77 -5.23
CA GLU A 568 33.46 -30.16 -4.90
C GLU A 568 32.28 -30.75 -4.14
N VAL A 569 31.92 -31.99 -4.46
CA VAL A 569 30.78 -32.70 -3.89
C VAL A 569 31.25 -34.04 -3.33
N ALA A 570 30.69 -34.43 -2.18
CA ALA A 570 30.99 -35.69 -1.52
C ALA A 570 29.83 -36.69 -1.58
N VAL A 571 30.18 -37.93 -1.91
CA VAL A 571 29.33 -39.13 -1.80
C VAL A 571 30.08 -40.13 -0.94
N ASP A 572 29.45 -40.64 0.12
CA ASP A 572 30.06 -41.61 1.04
C ASP A 572 31.43 -41.18 1.61
N GLY A 573 31.63 -39.86 1.80
CA GLY A 573 32.89 -39.25 2.27
C GLY A 573 33.97 -39.06 1.20
N ILE A 574 33.77 -39.55 -0.03
CA ILE A 574 34.69 -39.37 -1.17
C ILE A 574 34.35 -38.06 -1.87
N TRP A 575 35.31 -37.13 -1.94
CA TRP A 575 35.16 -35.85 -2.65
C TRP A 575 35.52 -35.97 -4.14
N ARG A 576 34.72 -35.34 -5.00
CA ARG A 576 35.00 -35.14 -6.43
C ARG A 576 34.75 -33.70 -6.83
N THR A 577 35.60 -33.16 -7.70
CA THR A 577 35.42 -31.85 -8.31
C THR A 577 34.40 -31.92 -9.45
N CYS A 578 33.44 -31.00 -9.45
CA CYS A 578 32.45 -30.84 -10.51
C CYS A 578 33.03 -30.08 -11.71
N PRO A 579 32.52 -30.31 -12.94
CA PRO A 579 32.79 -29.42 -14.07
C PRO A 579 32.27 -28.00 -13.80
N GLU A 580 32.96 -26.97 -14.29
CA GLU A 580 32.61 -25.56 -14.05
C GLU A 580 31.19 -25.21 -14.55
N ALA A 581 30.83 -25.71 -15.73
CA ALA A 581 29.50 -25.56 -16.33
C ALA A 581 28.44 -26.55 -15.79
N GLY A 582 28.80 -27.37 -14.80
CA GLY A 582 27.96 -28.48 -14.32
C GLY A 582 28.03 -29.70 -15.23
N GLY A 583 27.31 -30.76 -14.87
CA GLY A 583 27.24 -32.01 -15.63
C GLY A 583 27.51 -33.28 -14.81
N PRO A 584 27.49 -34.45 -15.47
CA PRO A 584 27.59 -35.75 -14.80
C PRO A 584 28.99 -36.03 -14.25
N ILE A 585 29.05 -36.57 -13.04
CA ILE A 585 30.26 -37.14 -12.42
C ILE A 585 29.97 -38.53 -11.84
N GLN A 586 30.99 -39.39 -11.80
CA GLN A 586 30.90 -40.77 -11.31
C GLN A 586 31.73 -40.96 -10.03
N PHE A 587 31.23 -41.82 -9.13
CA PHE A 587 31.86 -42.14 -7.86
C PHE A 587 32.26 -43.63 -7.79
N PRO A 588 33.46 -43.95 -7.28
CA PRO A 588 33.89 -45.34 -7.16
C PRO A 588 33.02 -46.08 -6.13
N GLY A 589 32.60 -47.31 -6.45
CA GLY A 589 31.71 -48.09 -5.60
C GLY A 589 30.21 -47.83 -5.81
N PHE A 590 29.85 -46.96 -6.75
CA PHE A 590 28.47 -46.68 -7.16
C PHE A 590 28.29 -46.89 -8.67
N ASN A 591 27.13 -47.42 -9.06
CA ASN A 591 26.63 -47.41 -10.43
C ASN A 591 25.86 -46.11 -10.68
N GLY A 592 25.82 -45.65 -11.92
CA GLY A 592 25.16 -44.40 -12.31
C GLY A 592 26.05 -43.17 -12.12
N GLU A 593 25.41 -42.01 -12.11
CA GLU A 593 26.05 -40.69 -12.09
C GLU A 593 25.29 -39.69 -11.21
N LEU A 594 26.04 -38.72 -10.67
CA LEU A 594 25.53 -37.54 -9.99
C LEU A 594 25.64 -36.35 -10.94
N ILE A 595 24.56 -35.59 -11.13
CA ILE A 595 24.60 -34.38 -11.96
C ILE A 595 24.98 -33.20 -11.07
N CYS A 596 26.22 -32.75 -11.19
CA CYS A 596 26.68 -31.52 -10.56
C CYS A 596 25.94 -30.31 -11.17
N PRO A 597 25.47 -29.36 -10.33
CA PRO A 597 25.14 -28.03 -10.81
C PRO A 597 26.40 -27.29 -11.30
N ALA A 598 26.21 -26.21 -12.03
CA ALA A 598 27.30 -25.32 -12.39
C ALA A 598 27.90 -24.66 -11.13
N TYR A 599 29.20 -24.31 -11.19
CA TYR A 599 29.91 -23.70 -10.06
C TYR A 599 29.16 -22.48 -9.50
N HIS A 600 28.60 -21.67 -10.38
CA HIS A 600 27.92 -20.43 -10.02
C HIS A 600 26.60 -20.63 -9.27
N GLU A 601 25.92 -21.77 -9.42
CA GLU A 601 24.65 -22.05 -8.71
C GLU A 601 24.85 -22.26 -7.20
N LEU A 602 26.03 -22.74 -6.76
CA LEU A 602 26.27 -23.13 -5.37
C LEU A 602 27.45 -22.43 -4.69
N CYS A 603 28.33 -21.76 -5.45
CA CYS A 603 29.58 -21.19 -4.95
C CYS A 603 29.84 -19.73 -5.35
N SER A 604 29.10 -19.15 -6.29
CA SER A 604 29.25 -17.73 -6.66
C SER A 604 28.29 -16.85 -5.86
N ILE A 605 28.84 -16.03 -4.96
CA ILE A 605 28.11 -14.96 -4.26
C ILE A 605 28.03 -13.70 -5.13
N ASN A 606 28.96 -13.55 -6.08
CA ASN A 606 28.99 -12.47 -7.07
C ASN A 606 28.40 -12.95 -8.40
N PRO A 607 27.70 -12.09 -9.16
CA PRO A 607 27.14 -12.50 -10.45
C PRO A 607 28.25 -12.95 -11.40
N ILE A 608 27.97 -14.01 -12.16
CA ILE A 608 28.81 -14.53 -13.25
C ILE A 608 29.20 -13.36 -14.16
N LEU A 609 30.39 -13.38 -14.77
CA LEU A 609 30.80 -12.36 -15.75
C LEU A 609 29.98 -12.49 -17.06
N THR A 610 28.69 -12.20 -17.00
CA THR A 610 27.76 -12.24 -18.13
C THR A 610 28.12 -11.13 -19.11
N SER A 611 28.14 -11.46 -20.41
CA SER A 611 28.26 -10.45 -21.47
C SER A 611 27.23 -9.34 -21.26
N GLY A 612 27.68 -8.10 -21.18
CA GLY A 612 26.81 -6.94 -20.88
C GLY A 612 26.86 -6.43 -19.43
N GLN A 613 27.72 -6.97 -18.55
CA GLN A 613 27.99 -6.33 -17.26
C GLN A 613 28.74 -5.00 -17.39
N CYS A 614 28.35 -4.04 -16.55
CA CYS A 614 28.93 -2.71 -16.51
C CYS A 614 30.09 -2.56 -15.52
N PRO A 615 31.06 -1.66 -15.77
CA PRO A 615 32.19 -1.44 -14.87
C PRO A 615 31.72 -1.02 -13.48
N ASN A 616 32.28 -1.66 -12.45
CA ASN A 616 31.99 -1.43 -11.03
C ASN A 616 30.48 -1.45 -10.67
N SER A 617 29.66 -2.19 -11.43
CA SER A 617 28.19 -2.16 -11.31
C SER A 617 27.60 -0.73 -11.33
N CYS A 618 28.18 0.16 -12.13
CA CYS A 618 27.85 1.59 -12.19
C CYS A 618 27.88 2.30 -10.82
N ASN A 619 28.67 1.78 -9.87
CA ASN A 619 28.73 2.19 -8.47
C ASN A 619 27.34 2.30 -7.79
N SER A 620 26.33 1.58 -8.28
CA SER A 620 24.90 1.72 -7.90
C SER A 620 24.32 3.14 -8.09
N ASN A 621 24.95 3.97 -8.94
CA ASN A 621 24.54 5.34 -9.27
C ASN A 621 24.13 5.49 -10.74
N GLY A 622 23.70 4.41 -11.38
CA GLY A 622 23.26 4.39 -12.77
C GLY A 622 22.78 3.02 -13.19
N ASP A 623 21.90 3.00 -14.20
CA ASP A 623 21.40 1.76 -14.77
C ASP A 623 22.44 1.10 -15.69
N CYS A 624 22.41 -0.23 -15.77
CA CYS A 624 23.31 -1.01 -16.62
C CYS A 624 22.54 -1.60 -17.81
N ILE A 625 22.92 -1.13 -19.00
CA ILE A 625 22.30 -1.48 -20.27
C ILE A 625 23.41 -1.90 -21.24
N ASP A 626 23.41 -3.16 -21.66
CA ASP A 626 24.32 -3.74 -22.66
C ASP A 626 25.81 -3.38 -22.45
N GLY A 627 26.27 -3.44 -21.19
CA GLY A 627 27.66 -3.16 -20.78
C GLY A 627 27.99 -1.68 -20.56
N LYS A 628 27.02 -0.78 -20.72
CA LYS A 628 27.18 0.67 -20.58
C LYS A 628 26.39 1.20 -19.37
N CYS A 629 27.02 2.09 -18.61
CA CYS A 629 26.35 2.78 -17.51
C CYS A 629 25.56 4.01 -17.98
N HIS A 630 24.29 4.07 -17.57
CA HIS A 630 23.37 5.19 -17.76
C HIS A 630 23.18 5.88 -16.40
N CYS A 631 24.07 6.84 -16.10
CA CYS A 631 24.16 7.45 -14.77
C CYS A 631 22.91 8.23 -14.36
N PHE A 632 22.53 8.10 -13.09
CA PHE A 632 21.49 8.91 -12.48
C PHE A 632 21.93 10.38 -12.38
N ILE A 633 20.96 11.28 -12.28
CA ILE A 633 21.23 12.72 -12.17
C ILE A 633 22.17 13.02 -10.99
N GLY A 634 23.16 13.88 -11.22
CA GLY A 634 24.21 14.18 -10.25
C GLY A 634 25.47 13.31 -10.38
N PHE A 635 25.43 12.25 -11.19
CA PHE A 635 26.56 11.34 -11.42
C PHE A 635 27.00 11.30 -12.88
N ASN A 636 28.29 11.04 -13.11
CA ASN A 636 28.89 10.91 -14.44
C ASN A 636 30.14 10.02 -14.43
N GLY A 637 30.75 9.86 -15.61
CA GLY A 637 31.89 8.99 -15.84
C GLY A 637 31.47 7.61 -16.37
N HIS A 638 32.44 6.77 -16.71
CA HIS A 638 32.19 5.47 -17.35
C HIS A 638 31.45 4.46 -16.46
N ASP A 639 31.47 4.69 -15.16
CA ASP A 639 30.97 3.81 -14.09
C ASP A 639 30.15 4.59 -13.06
N CYS A 640 29.74 5.84 -13.36
CA CYS A 640 28.97 6.72 -12.48
C CYS A 640 29.61 7.04 -11.10
N SER A 641 30.92 6.80 -10.94
CA SER A 641 31.66 7.09 -9.70
C SER A 641 31.81 8.58 -9.39
N LYS A 642 31.68 9.46 -10.39
CA LYS A 642 31.99 10.90 -10.25
C LYS A 642 30.72 11.71 -10.02
N ARG A 643 30.64 12.43 -8.90
CA ARG A 643 29.58 13.42 -8.67
C ARG A 643 29.86 14.74 -9.39
N SER A 644 28.80 15.38 -9.85
CA SER A 644 28.82 16.72 -10.44
C SER A 644 27.48 17.42 -10.24
N CYS A 645 27.51 18.70 -9.87
CA CYS A 645 26.32 19.52 -9.76
C CYS A 645 25.57 19.61 -11.11
N PRO A 646 24.35 19.06 -11.25
CA PRO A 646 23.58 19.17 -12.48
C PRO A 646 23.27 20.65 -12.73
N THR A 647 23.26 21.05 -14.00
CA THR A 647 22.90 22.43 -14.48
C THR A 647 23.57 23.58 -13.71
N ASN A 648 24.73 23.34 -13.08
CA ASN A 648 25.38 24.26 -12.14
C ASN A 648 24.42 24.77 -11.04
N CYS A 649 23.68 23.85 -10.41
CA CYS A 649 22.67 24.12 -9.39
C CYS A 649 21.56 25.09 -9.88
N SER A 650 21.24 25.01 -11.17
CA SER A 650 20.20 25.80 -11.84
C SER A 650 20.27 27.32 -11.62
N GLY A 651 21.44 27.86 -11.26
CA GLY A 651 21.61 29.25 -10.81
C GLY A 651 21.02 29.58 -9.44
N ASN A 652 20.32 28.63 -8.80
CA ASN A 652 19.61 28.75 -7.52
C ASN A 652 20.34 28.08 -6.34
N GLY A 653 21.60 27.70 -6.53
CA GLY A 653 22.48 27.21 -5.48
C GLY A 653 23.95 27.48 -5.75
N LYS A 654 24.82 26.97 -4.87
CA LYS A 654 26.27 26.93 -5.04
C LYS A 654 26.71 25.48 -5.19
N CYS A 655 27.54 25.21 -6.19
CA CYS A 655 28.16 23.90 -6.34
C CYS A 655 29.31 23.72 -5.34
N LEU A 656 29.21 22.73 -4.46
CA LEU A 656 30.25 22.37 -3.50
C LEU A 656 31.33 21.48 -4.16
N LYS A 657 32.53 21.44 -3.57
CA LYS A 657 33.69 20.69 -4.11
C LYS A 657 33.46 19.18 -4.25
N ASN A 658 32.46 18.62 -3.56
CA ASN A 658 32.04 17.22 -3.63
C ASN A 658 30.95 16.95 -4.68
N GLY A 659 30.59 17.95 -5.51
CA GLY A 659 29.57 17.82 -6.54
C GLY A 659 28.12 17.88 -6.04
N ILE A 660 27.90 18.32 -4.79
CA ILE A 660 26.57 18.53 -4.21
C ILE A 660 26.17 20.00 -4.32
N CYS A 661 24.90 20.28 -4.61
CA CYS A 661 24.36 21.63 -4.63
C CYS A 661 23.88 22.09 -3.24
N GLU A 662 24.38 23.25 -2.79
CA GLU A 662 23.85 24.01 -1.66
C GLU A 662 22.81 25.00 -2.19
N CYS A 663 21.52 24.72 -1.99
CA CYS A 663 20.43 25.55 -2.51
C CYS A 663 20.23 26.83 -1.70
N LYS A 664 19.82 27.90 -2.40
CA LYS A 664 19.31 29.13 -1.77
C LYS A 664 17.98 28.85 -1.07
N ASN A 665 17.62 29.68 -0.09
CA ASN A 665 16.32 29.65 0.56
C ASN A 665 15.17 29.68 -0.48
N GLY A 666 14.15 28.86 -0.25
CA GLY A 666 13.03 28.69 -1.19
C GLY A 666 13.28 27.69 -2.34
N TYR A 667 14.47 27.10 -2.46
CA TYR A 667 14.78 26.09 -3.48
C TYR A 667 15.29 24.77 -2.90
N THR A 668 15.03 23.67 -3.60
CA THR A 668 15.32 22.30 -3.17
C THR A 668 15.59 21.37 -4.36
N GLY A 669 15.89 20.10 -4.07
CA GLY A 669 16.28 19.10 -5.07
C GLY A 669 17.77 19.10 -5.39
N ILE A 670 18.26 18.02 -6.02
CA ILE A 670 19.69 17.78 -6.29
C ILE A 670 20.38 18.87 -7.13
N ASP A 671 19.61 19.66 -7.89
CA ASP A 671 20.09 20.75 -8.74
C ASP A 671 19.42 22.11 -8.45
N CYS A 672 18.74 22.24 -7.30
CA CYS A 672 18.05 23.46 -6.86
C CYS A 672 17.03 24.04 -7.87
N SER A 673 16.51 23.23 -8.80
CA SER A 673 15.51 23.67 -9.78
C SER A 673 14.10 23.85 -9.19
N THR A 674 13.78 23.14 -8.10
CA THR A 674 12.42 23.07 -7.56
C THR A 674 12.21 24.12 -6.47
N ALA A 675 11.17 24.94 -6.61
CA ALA A 675 10.74 25.86 -5.57
C ALA A 675 10.03 25.11 -4.41
N VAL A 676 10.19 25.62 -3.19
CA VAL A 676 9.57 25.12 -1.97
C VAL A 676 8.33 25.96 -1.66
N CYS A 677 7.22 25.31 -1.32
CA CYS A 677 5.98 25.98 -0.90
C CYS A 677 6.07 26.47 0.55
N ASP A 678 5.19 27.42 0.92
CA ASP A 678 5.05 27.92 2.28
C ASP A 678 4.69 26.78 3.27
N GLU A 679 5.08 26.94 4.54
CA GLU A 679 4.79 26.01 5.64
C GLU A 679 3.28 25.80 5.85
N GLN A 680 2.46 26.78 5.46
CA GLN A 680 1.00 26.68 5.46
C GLN A 680 0.46 25.55 4.56
N CYS A 681 1.20 25.14 3.52
CA CYS A 681 0.80 24.04 2.65
C CYS A 681 0.62 22.71 3.41
N SER A 682 1.57 22.37 4.30
CA SER A 682 1.47 21.19 5.17
C SER A 682 0.28 21.26 6.13
N LEU A 683 0.00 22.43 6.71
CA LEU A 683 -0.99 22.61 7.77
C LEU A 683 -2.43 22.34 7.32
N HIS A 684 -2.71 22.55 6.03
CA HIS A 684 -4.04 22.34 5.46
C HIS A 684 -4.22 20.97 4.78
N GLY A 685 -3.14 20.21 4.58
CA GLY A 685 -3.15 18.91 3.89
C GLY A 685 -2.86 19.00 2.38
N GLY A 686 -2.16 20.04 1.95
CA GLY A 686 -1.83 20.28 0.54
C GLY A 686 -0.49 19.65 0.15
N VAL A 687 -0.38 19.25 -1.11
CA VAL A 687 0.85 18.67 -1.68
C VAL A 687 1.57 19.74 -2.49
N CYS A 688 2.82 20.00 -2.13
CA CYS A 688 3.67 20.98 -2.82
C CYS A 688 4.21 20.41 -4.13
N ASP A 689 4.03 21.12 -5.25
CA ASP A 689 4.77 20.85 -6.49
C ASP A 689 5.36 22.14 -7.05
N ASN A 690 6.69 22.22 -7.04
CA ASN A 690 7.48 23.36 -7.55
C ASN A 690 7.00 24.76 -7.10
N GLY A 691 6.78 24.94 -5.79
CA GLY A 691 6.34 26.21 -5.20
C GLY A 691 4.84 26.49 -5.29
N VAL A 692 4.08 25.66 -6.01
CA VAL A 692 2.60 25.69 -6.01
C VAL A 692 2.10 24.64 -5.02
N CYS A 693 1.31 25.07 -4.03
CA CYS A 693 0.59 24.13 -3.18
C CYS A 693 -0.70 23.69 -3.89
N GLU A 694 -0.90 22.38 -4.04
CA GLU A 694 -2.13 21.81 -4.60
C GLU A 694 -2.90 21.07 -3.50
N PHE A 695 -4.17 21.42 -3.33
CA PHE A 695 -5.12 20.62 -2.55
C PHE A 695 -5.97 19.81 -3.52
N ARG A 696 -5.83 18.48 -3.53
CA ARG A 696 -6.63 17.58 -4.35
C ARG A 696 -7.40 16.60 -3.48
N CYS A 697 -8.64 16.25 -3.84
CA CYS A 697 -9.40 15.24 -3.10
C CYS A 697 -8.71 13.87 -3.04
N SER A 698 -8.00 13.51 -4.10
CA SER A 698 -7.22 12.27 -4.19
C SER A 698 -6.09 12.17 -3.17
N ASP A 699 -5.62 13.30 -2.65
CA ASP A 699 -4.39 13.37 -1.85
C ASP A 699 -4.70 13.12 -0.36
N TYR A 700 -5.98 13.16 0.01
CA TYR A 700 -6.47 12.70 1.31
C TYR A 700 -6.89 11.23 1.24
N ALA A 701 -6.30 10.41 2.11
CA ALA A 701 -6.51 8.97 2.14
C ALA A 701 -8.02 8.61 2.19
N GLY A 702 -8.54 8.09 1.07
CA GLY A 702 -9.92 7.66 0.93
C GLY A 702 -10.97 8.75 0.69
N TYR A 703 -10.62 9.95 0.20
CA TYR A 703 -11.59 10.97 -0.25
C TYR A 703 -11.80 10.95 -1.77
N THR A 704 -13.01 11.30 -2.22
CA THR A 704 -13.39 11.39 -3.65
C THR A 704 -14.42 12.49 -3.88
N CYS A 705 -14.60 12.90 -5.13
CA CYS A 705 -15.67 13.81 -5.52
C CYS A 705 -17.03 13.09 -5.50
N ARG A 706 -17.90 13.44 -4.55
CA ARG A 706 -19.29 12.94 -4.43
C ARG A 706 -20.27 14.05 -4.81
N ASN A 707 -21.34 13.71 -5.52
CA ASN A 707 -22.45 14.64 -5.81
C ASN A 707 -23.10 15.15 -4.51
N THR A 708 -23.42 16.45 -4.45
CA THR A 708 -23.99 17.17 -3.30
C THR A 708 -25.17 16.44 -2.64
N SER A 709 -26.07 15.82 -3.43
CA SER A 709 -27.23 15.08 -2.92
C SER A 709 -26.88 13.96 -1.93
N LYS A 710 -25.83 13.17 -2.23
CA LYS A 710 -25.34 12.07 -1.36
C LYS A 710 -24.64 12.58 -0.10
N VAL A 711 -24.23 13.85 -0.09
CA VAL A 711 -23.50 14.49 0.99
C VAL A 711 -24.48 15.15 1.97
N LEU A 712 -25.51 15.83 1.46
CA LEU A 712 -26.57 16.51 2.24
C LEU A 712 -27.37 15.59 3.17
N GLU A 713 -27.55 14.31 2.83
CA GLU A 713 -28.25 13.34 3.70
C GLU A 713 -27.47 12.99 4.97
N SER A 714 -26.15 13.16 4.95
CA SER A 714 -25.23 12.80 6.04
C SER A 714 -24.83 13.99 6.91
N LEU A 715 -25.34 15.19 6.60
CA LEU A 715 -24.92 16.47 7.18
C LEU A 715 -26.11 17.23 7.77
N SER A 716 -25.90 17.83 8.93
CA SER A 716 -26.89 18.55 9.76
C SER A 716 -26.51 20.01 10.03
N ILE A 717 -25.22 20.34 9.98
CA ILE A 717 -24.61 21.67 10.20
C ILE A 717 -24.26 22.33 8.87
N CYS A 718 -23.66 21.58 7.94
CA CYS A 718 -23.29 22.07 6.62
C CYS A 718 -24.43 21.93 5.59
N LYS A 719 -25.56 21.36 6.00
CA LYS A 719 -26.72 21.18 5.12
C LYS A 719 -27.19 22.50 4.49
N ASP A 720 -27.38 23.51 5.32
CA ASP A 720 -27.80 24.86 4.91
C ASP A 720 -26.71 25.63 4.14
N VAL A 721 -25.49 25.09 4.10
CA VAL A 721 -24.33 25.67 3.41
C VAL A 721 -24.15 25.07 2.00
N LEU A 722 -24.56 23.82 1.81
CA LEU A 722 -24.42 23.06 0.57
C LEU A 722 -25.72 22.97 -0.24
N ILE A 723 -26.88 23.27 0.35
CA ILE A 723 -28.19 23.27 -0.35
C ILE A 723 -28.20 24.17 -1.58
N ASN A 724 -27.47 25.29 -1.55
CA ASN A 724 -27.41 26.25 -2.66
C ASN A 724 -26.46 25.82 -3.80
N ASP A 725 -25.74 24.69 -3.66
CA ASP A 725 -24.83 24.11 -4.66
C ASP A 725 -25.28 22.70 -5.09
N ALA A 726 -26.60 22.52 -5.26
CA ALA A 726 -27.26 21.23 -5.42
C ALA A 726 -26.84 20.41 -6.67
N GLU A 727 -26.21 21.03 -7.67
CA GLU A 727 -25.71 20.38 -8.89
C GLU A 727 -24.19 20.12 -8.86
N GLY A 728 -23.51 20.45 -7.76
CA GLY A 728 -22.07 20.27 -7.59
C GLY A 728 -21.60 18.84 -7.36
N GLN A 729 -20.29 18.63 -7.53
CA GLN A 729 -19.55 17.58 -6.85
C GLN A 729 -18.70 18.23 -5.77
N HIS A 730 -18.64 17.61 -4.59
CA HIS A 730 -17.80 18.06 -3.48
C HIS A 730 -16.83 16.97 -3.05
N CYS A 731 -15.68 17.42 -2.58
CA CYS A 731 -14.73 16.63 -1.83
C CYS A 731 -15.39 16.05 -0.60
N ALA A 732 -15.48 14.73 -0.55
CA ALA A 732 -16.11 14.01 0.54
C ALA A 732 -15.37 12.68 0.75
N PRO A 733 -15.42 12.10 1.96
CA PRO A 733 -14.98 10.73 2.17
C PRO A 733 -15.67 9.82 1.16
N SER A 734 -14.86 9.02 0.46
CA SER A 734 -15.36 8.03 -0.49
C SER A 734 -16.28 7.03 0.21
N GLU A 735 -16.06 6.80 1.51
CA GLU A 735 -16.82 5.88 2.34
C GLU A 735 -18.22 6.38 2.75
N SER A 736 -19.19 5.57 2.35
CA SER A 736 -20.48 5.38 3.00
C SER A 736 -20.35 4.82 4.43
N SER A 737 -19.14 4.67 4.96
CA SER A 737 -18.80 4.62 6.39
C SER A 737 -18.41 5.97 7.04
N ILE A 738 -17.70 6.88 6.36
CA ILE A 738 -17.12 8.10 6.99
C ILE A 738 -17.97 9.37 6.77
N LEU A 739 -18.76 9.43 5.69
CA LEU A 739 -19.52 10.64 5.33
C LEU A 739 -20.49 11.18 6.41
N GLN A 740 -21.14 10.34 7.22
CA GLN A 740 -21.93 10.75 8.41
C GLN A 740 -21.08 11.27 9.58
N GLN A 741 -19.79 10.96 9.59
CA GLN A 741 -18.85 11.40 10.62
C GLN A 741 -18.20 12.74 10.26
N LEU A 742 -18.06 13.04 8.96
CA LEU A 742 -17.44 14.25 8.38
C LEU A 742 -17.72 15.52 9.19
N GLU A 743 -18.98 15.69 9.62
CA GLU A 743 -19.38 16.86 10.38
C GLU A 743 -18.82 16.93 11.80
N GLU A 744 -18.77 15.82 12.53
CA GLU A 744 -18.25 15.77 13.90
C GLU A 744 -16.71 15.65 13.93
N VAL A 745 -16.14 15.08 12.87
CA VAL A 745 -14.76 14.58 12.79
C VAL A 745 -13.87 15.46 11.90
N VAL A 746 -14.45 16.38 11.11
CA VAL A 746 -13.71 17.37 10.31
C VAL A 746 -14.32 18.78 10.48
N VAL A 747 -15.62 18.95 10.20
CA VAL A 747 -16.27 20.29 10.24
C VAL A 747 -16.26 20.89 11.64
N MET A 748 -16.68 20.16 12.66
CA MET A 748 -16.77 20.67 14.03
C MET A 748 -15.40 21.03 14.63
N PRO A 749 -14.32 20.23 14.43
CA PRO A 749 -12.96 20.67 14.72
C PRO A 749 -12.57 21.98 14.01
N ASN A 750 -12.84 22.12 12.71
CA ASN A 750 -12.55 23.34 11.96
C ASN A 750 -13.40 24.54 12.43
N TYR A 751 -14.66 24.32 12.77
CA TYR A 751 -15.52 25.33 13.40
C TYR A 751 -14.99 25.74 14.77
N HIS A 752 -14.53 24.81 15.61
CA HIS A 752 -13.93 25.15 16.91
C HIS A 752 -12.57 25.86 16.79
N ARG A 753 -11.83 25.67 15.68
CA ARG A 753 -10.63 26.47 15.35
C ARG A 753 -10.99 27.90 14.93
N LEU A 754 -12.04 28.06 14.11
CA LEU A 754 -12.53 29.36 13.63
C LEU A 754 -13.39 30.11 14.66
N TYR A 755 -14.00 29.43 15.62
CA TYR A 755 -14.86 30.06 16.62
C TYR A 755 -14.11 30.26 17.95
N PRO A 756 -13.71 31.50 18.30
CA PRO A 756 -12.67 31.73 19.29
C PRO A 756 -13.06 31.38 20.73
N THR A 757 -12.09 30.82 21.43
CA THR A 757 -12.13 30.48 22.85
C THR A 757 -11.61 31.62 23.74
N GLY A 758 -11.61 31.42 25.07
CA GLY A 758 -10.97 32.32 26.03
C GLY A 758 -11.52 33.76 26.04
N ALA A 759 -10.64 34.73 26.31
CA ALA A 759 -11.00 36.13 26.48
C ALA A 759 -11.62 36.79 25.22
N ARG A 760 -11.31 36.29 24.02
CA ARG A 760 -11.91 36.77 22.75
C ARG A 760 -13.44 36.59 22.72
N LYS A 761 -13.98 35.66 23.51
CA LYS A 761 -15.44 35.50 23.70
C LYS A 761 -16.10 36.76 24.29
N ILE A 762 -15.40 37.53 25.14
CA ILE A 762 -15.94 38.74 25.78
C ILE A 762 -16.08 39.89 24.77
N LEU A 763 -15.09 40.06 23.88
CA LEU A 763 -15.17 41.01 22.77
C LEU A 763 -16.29 40.64 21.77
N ASN A 764 -16.49 39.34 21.52
CA ASN A 764 -17.50 38.86 20.58
C ASN A 764 -18.93 38.78 21.16
N ILE A 765 -19.15 39.00 22.46
CA ILE A 765 -20.51 39.20 23.02
C ILE A 765 -21.17 40.44 22.40
N PHE A 766 -20.40 41.50 22.11
CA PHE A 766 -20.90 42.70 21.42
C PHE A 766 -21.18 42.49 19.92
N ARG A 767 -20.82 41.32 19.35
CA ARG A 767 -21.25 40.89 18.00
C ARG A 767 -22.56 40.10 17.98
N GLY A 768 -23.09 39.72 19.16
CA GLY A 768 -24.41 39.09 19.33
C GLY A 768 -24.55 37.66 18.76
N ARG A 769 -24.47 37.50 17.43
CA ARG A 769 -24.70 36.24 16.71
C ARG A 769 -23.82 36.01 15.47
N ASN A 770 -23.54 37.04 14.66
CA ASN A 770 -23.18 36.80 13.25
C ASN A 770 -21.89 36.00 13.04
N CYS A 771 -20.88 36.17 13.92
CA CYS A 771 -19.65 35.38 13.90
C CYS A 771 -19.87 33.86 14.05
N ASP A 772 -20.88 33.40 14.79
CA ASP A 772 -21.19 31.95 14.93
C ASP A 772 -21.60 31.34 13.59
N LYS A 773 -22.49 32.03 12.86
CA LYS A 773 -22.90 31.61 11.51
C LYS A 773 -21.75 31.69 10.50
N ALA A 774 -20.95 32.76 10.54
CA ALA A 774 -19.82 32.94 9.63
C ALA A 774 -18.72 31.88 9.86
N ALA A 775 -18.38 31.58 11.12
CA ALA A 775 -17.43 30.53 11.47
C ALA A 775 -17.91 29.13 11.04
N LYS A 776 -19.21 28.82 11.20
CA LYS A 776 -19.79 27.55 10.71
C LYS A 776 -19.75 27.44 9.20
N ARG A 777 -20.13 28.51 8.48
CA ARG A 777 -20.08 28.56 7.02
C ARG A 777 -18.66 28.36 6.49
N LEU A 778 -17.69 29.12 7.00
CA LEU A 778 -16.29 28.96 6.59
C LEU A 778 -15.72 27.58 6.94
N ALA A 779 -16.04 27.03 8.12
CA ALA A 779 -15.65 25.66 8.48
C ALA A 779 -16.20 24.63 7.51
N CYS A 780 -17.47 24.76 7.10
CA CYS A 780 -18.10 23.89 6.10
C CYS A 780 -17.43 24.01 4.73
N TRP A 781 -17.16 25.22 4.24
CA TRP A 781 -16.53 25.42 2.93
C TRP A 781 -15.08 24.93 2.89
N ILE A 782 -14.30 25.12 3.95
CA ILE A 782 -12.94 24.56 4.07
C ILE A 782 -12.97 23.03 4.14
N SER A 783 -13.97 22.44 4.82
CA SER A 783 -14.04 20.99 5.02
C SER A 783 -14.72 20.22 3.88
N ILE A 784 -15.48 20.90 3.02
CA ILE A 784 -16.35 20.32 1.98
C ILE A 784 -16.25 21.19 0.72
N GLN A 785 -15.05 21.19 0.14
CA GLN A 785 -14.71 21.97 -1.03
C GLN A 785 -15.37 21.37 -2.29
N LYS A 786 -15.77 22.21 -3.24
CA LYS A 786 -16.28 21.85 -4.56
C LYS A 786 -15.15 21.30 -5.42
N CYS A 787 -15.41 20.21 -6.16
CA CYS A 787 -14.50 19.72 -7.19
C CYS A 787 -14.76 20.45 -8.52
N GLU A 788 -13.71 20.82 -9.23
CA GLU A 788 -13.83 21.36 -10.59
C GLU A 788 -14.31 20.27 -11.58
N LYS A 789 -14.92 20.71 -12.70
CA LYS A 789 -15.55 19.80 -13.68
C LYS A 789 -14.55 19.14 -14.64
N ASP A 790 -13.30 19.57 -14.59
CA ASP A 790 -12.32 19.39 -15.68
C ASP A 790 -11.43 18.15 -15.46
N GLY A 791 -11.69 17.39 -14.38
CA GLY A 791 -10.89 16.24 -13.96
C GLY A 791 -9.67 16.60 -13.09
N ASP A 792 -9.33 17.88 -12.98
CA ASP A 792 -8.40 18.36 -11.97
C ASP A 792 -9.15 18.53 -10.64
N ASN A 793 -8.90 17.67 -9.67
CA ASN A 793 -9.62 17.66 -8.39
C ASN A 793 -9.18 18.82 -7.45
N ARG A 794 -8.78 19.97 -7.99
CA ARG A 794 -8.28 21.12 -7.23
C ARG A 794 -9.42 21.84 -6.50
N LEU A 795 -9.08 22.42 -5.35
CA LEU A 795 -10.06 22.82 -4.35
C LEU A 795 -9.81 24.26 -3.90
N ARG A 796 -10.82 25.12 -4.01
CA ARG A 796 -10.78 26.53 -3.61
C ARG A 796 -11.97 26.87 -2.72
N VAL A 797 -11.72 27.63 -1.65
CA VAL A 797 -12.77 28.40 -0.95
C VAL A 797 -12.77 29.81 -1.54
N CYS A 798 -13.93 30.43 -1.75
CA CYS A 798 -13.95 31.77 -2.34
C CYS A 798 -13.32 32.81 -1.40
N HIS A 799 -12.54 33.75 -1.94
CA HIS A 799 -11.95 34.89 -1.23
C HIS A 799 -13.00 35.67 -0.44
N SER A 800 -14.18 35.86 -1.05
CA SER A 800 -15.34 36.51 -0.44
C SER A 800 -15.85 35.79 0.82
N ALA A 801 -15.75 34.46 0.91
CA ALA A 801 -16.07 33.71 2.14
C ALA A 801 -15.11 34.06 3.29
N CYS A 802 -13.81 34.13 2.99
CA CYS A 802 -12.79 34.47 3.97
C CYS A 802 -12.97 35.92 4.46
N GLN A 803 -13.18 36.87 3.54
CA GLN A 803 -13.48 38.26 3.89
C GLN A 803 -14.73 38.39 4.76
N ALA A 804 -15.82 37.71 4.40
CA ALA A 804 -17.07 37.73 5.17
C ALA A 804 -16.88 37.21 6.60
N TYR A 805 -16.08 36.16 6.79
CA TYR A 805 -15.71 35.67 8.13
C TYR A 805 -14.84 36.68 8.89
N ASN A 806 -13.79 37.24 8.26
CA ASN A 806 -12.93 38.24 8.90
C ASN A 806 -13.74 39.45 9.39
N LEU A 807 -14.66 39.95 8.57
CA LEU A 807 -15.59 41.04 8.92
C LEU A 807 -16.52 40.64 10.08
N ALA A 808 -17.20 39.50 9.95
CA ALA A 808 -18.20 39.04 10.91
C ALA A 808 -17.60 38.67 12.28
N CYS A 809 -16.38 38.15 12.33
CA CYS A 809 -15.70 37.72 13.56
C CYS A 809 -14.64 38.69 14.09
N GLY A 810 -14.21 39.68 13.30
CA GLY A 810 -13.06 40.53 13.62
C GLY A 810 -11.74 39.76 13.61
N ALA A 811 -11.65 38.79 12.71
CA ALA A 811 -10.45 37.99 12.51
C ALA A 811 -9.56 38.61 11.42
N SER A 812 -8.34 38.09 11.32
CA SER A 812 -7.33 38.52 10.35
C SER A 812 -6.71 37.30 9.69
N LEU A 813 -7.54 36.41 9.11
CA LEU A 813 -7.07 35.41 8.16
C LEU A 813 -6.52 36.12 6.93
N ASP A 814 -5.42 35.61 6.37
CA ASP A 814 -4.94 36.09 5.08
C ASP A 814 -5.79 35.48 3.96
N CYS A 815 -6.75 36.25 3.46
CA CYS A 815 -7.58 35.81 2.35
C CYS A 815 -6.84 35.88 1.00
N SER A 816 -5.69 36.57 0.92
CA SER A 816 -4.92 36.67 -0.32
C SER A 816 -4.13 35.40 -0.67
N ASP A 817 -4.07 34.43 0.25
CA ASP A 817 -3.47 33.12 0.03
C ASP A 817 -4.21 32.34 -1.07
N GLN A 818 -3.66 32.42 -2.28
CA GLN A 818 -4.14 31.76 -3.48
C GLN A 818 -4.03 30.23 -3.45
N THR A 819 -3.42 29.64 -2.42
CA THR A 819 -3.38 28.18 -2.25
C THR A 819 -4.68 27.64 -1.67
N LEU A 820 -5.26 28.34 -0.69
CA LEU A 820 -6.51 27.93 -0.01
C LEU A 820 -7.74 28.70 -0.55
N PHE A 821 -7.54 29.95 -0.94
CA PHE A 821 -8.61 30.85 -1.38
C PHE A 821 -8.56 31.17 -2.88
N SER A 822 -9.71 31.57 -3.43
CA SER A 822 -9.83 32.10 -4.79
C SER A 822 -9.07 33.43 -4.96
N ASP A 823 -8.95 33.91 -6.19
CA ASP A 823 -8.61 35.33 -6.41
C ASP A 823 -9.85 36.22 -6.17
N GLU A 824 -9.65 37.54 -6.24
CA GLU A 824 -10.74 38.54 -6.08
C GLU A 824 -11.69 38.62 -7.29
N GLY A 825 -11.34 37.98 -8.42
CA GLY A 825 -12.08 38.02 -9.69
C GLY A 825 -12.88 36.75 -10.01
N GLU A 826 -12.70 35.66 -9.27
CA GLU A 826 -13.40 34.38 -9.48
C GLU A 826 -14.92 34.49 -9.25
N GLY A 827 -15.66 34.39 -10.36
CA GLY A 827 -17.11 34.39 -10.40
C GLY A 827 -17.75 33.08 -9.93
N GLU A 828 -19.08 33.10 -9.90
CA GLU A 828 -19.90 31.97 -9.45
C GLU A 828 -19.57 30.67 -10.21
N GLY A 829 -19.14 29.65 -9.46
CA GLY A 829 -18.97 28.28 -9.97
C GLY A 829 -17.55 27.71 -9.92
N LEU A 830 -16.53 28.55 -9.80
CA LEU A 830 -15.10 28.14 -9.77
C LEU A 830 -14.59 27.81 -8.35
N CYS A 831 -15.16 28.45 -7.33
CA CYS A 831 -14.75 28.28 -5.93
C CYS A 831 -15.95 27.90 -5.03
N THR A 832 -15.66 27.41 -3.82
CA THR A 832 -16.66 27.00 -2.83
C THR A 832 -17.04 28.15 -1.91
N GLY A 833 -18.34 28.42 -1.76
CA GLY A 833 -18.82 29.40 -0.79
C GLY A 833 -18.73 30.84 -1.27
N TRP A 834 -19.30 31.12 -2.43
CA TRP A 834 -19.41 32.49 -2.92
C TRP A 834 -20.20 33.36 -1.93
N GLY A 835 -19.83 34.63 -1.81
CA GLY A 835 -20.25 35.50 -0.71
C GLY A 835 -21.73 35.83 -0.70
N GLU A 836 -22.54 35.01 -0.02
CA GLU A 836 -23.89 35.40 0.41
C GLU A 836 -23.77 36.62 1.35
N GLU A 837 -24.19 37.79 0.86
CA GLU A 837 -24.29 39.00 1.67
C GLU A 837 -25.13 38.72 2.93
N MET A 838 -24.51 38.81 4.10
CA MET A 838 -25.28 39.19 5.28
C MET A 838 -25.70 40.64 5.08
N GLU A 839 -26.99 40.89 4.84
CA GLU A 839 -27.54 42.26 4.89
C GLU A 839 -26.98 42.97 6.12
N SER A 840 -26.23 44.04 5.88
CA SER A 840 -25.66 44.88 6.93
C SER A 840 -26.77 45.68 7.61
N TRP A 841 -27.41 45.09 8.62
CA TRP A 841 -28.28 45.80 9.54
C TRP A 841 -27.46 46.60 10.57
N PHE A 842 -26.51 47.41 10.09
CA PHE A 842 -25.86 48.55 10.77
C PHE A 842 -25.20 49.49 9.75
#